data_AF-A0A356NQU3-F1
#
_entry.id   AF-A0A356NQU3-F1
#
_cell.length_a   1.000
_cell.length_b   1.000
_cell.length_c   1.000
_cell.angle_alpha   90.00
_cell.angle_beta   90.00
_cell.angle_gamma   90.00
#
_symmetry.space_group_name_H-M   'P 1'
#
loop_
_entity.id
_entity.type
_entity.pdbx_description
1 polymer ?
#
loop_
_entity_poly.entity_id
_entity_poly.type
_entity_poly.pdbx_seq_one_letter_code
_entity_poly.pdbx_strand_id
1 'polypeptide(L)'
;MLKQDCRYQRSPIFHLFICVVLLFMSFFSVLCITADTLIRITDDWRYALGNEILQAEHGVDWYLPDYPDTHWPQASGGFVGGANALQQATRLGDFGLDHDAVCFRTTFEVADPAAIHDLVLRLQFKHGIILWLNGQPILNVGFGNEPASETGLSAQALQRPDNVFELLTLNEAIEFLRQGTNTLAAQVHRSAAQNAFAFVLELSANFSRQAMVHHVSPTQALISWQTPRPTSGQVHYGLVRGNLQHSVAYEPLTNEPEVMLESLQPGCTYHYQVSAKTSTGTVRSALASFSTPDDEDTSLRFSLLGDSGGGSAVQYRLAEQIRLTASDLVMHTGDMVYPSLVPELVDLRYYSIYGPHMRSVPYYVATGNHDLDRGRSMPSELFHRPTNDTSAAEHAAARTFPESYYTVRHGPAQFFVLLAPFFNQYALTENNPQHLWLKKVLRASTSPWKFIVLHHPIRTSSLHRFDDYNRNLKRDADELRDLLMPLMKEHGVQMIFSGHDHVYERFQPVDGTVNIITAGGGGSLYPLREYDVLSARFLSQYHFVHVDIEGLTCRVDAIDDAGHVFDSFVMQRDVVPVSSHASVWHSPLVEEGGAGDADGNLLNQRFDFNGAPLVASMGRYSHAGTVRVHNDADHLYLGFESLALPDDGAVILFMGQANTQHVDGATGLAFLDHLEFEDWQPQLIGVLGDEFADGTYPAFDRSRSGFMGPQGVFHAGETLTPVQGTRIQQYNLSPQAYTPSLKNTHLSEQNANFVEIAIPWESVPAWNPNEPLRLSVLSGRQPSPDRGAFWSFDHSLIGGRHSQSDPNRIILPGLVLEMAKGPDSDGDGLSDPEESSLETNSNELDTDGDGLPDGWEVTHALSPLRDFLSDGSEGDPDHDGHSNLDEWLANTHPRDPKSRLSLRAEIVEPGVIQIQWQGMPGVTYELQSSFSPQGPYASIQTPETPKNKTNRPYLLKLHLDAFQNGARFFRIGARRVAD
;
A
#
# COMPACT_ATOMS: atom_id res chain seq x y z
N MET A 1 -17.93 19.81 17.72
CA MET A 1 -18.39 18.63 18.50
C MET A 1 -18.59 17.43 17.60
N LEU A 2 -19.53 17.38 16.64
CA LEU A 2 -19.68 16.21 15.74
C LEU A 2 -18.45 15.87 14.85
N LYS A 3 -17.67 16.88 14.41
CA LYS A 3 -16.39 16.66 13.69
C LYS A 3 -15.31 15.93 14.52
N GLN A 4 -15.38 15.98 15.85
CA GLN A 4 -14.41 15.30 16.73
C GLN A 4 -14.75 13.81 16.93
N ASP A 5 -16.02 13.41 16.82
CA ASP A 5 -16.45 12.02 17.03
C ASP A 5 -16.04 11.08 15.89
N CYS A 6 -16.08 11.55 14.63
CA CYS A 6 -15.67 10.71 13.49
C CYS A 6 -14.15 10.47 13.42
N ARG A 7 -13.33 11.49 13.71
CA ARG A 7 -11.86 11.37 13.69
C ARG A 7 -11.34 10.37 14.73
N TYR A 8 -12.08 10.14 15.82
CA TYR A 8 -11.69 9.21 16.88
C TYR A 8 -11.74 7.74 16.41
N GLN A 9 -12.65 7.39 15.49
CA GLN A 9 -12.84 6.03 14.97
C GLN A 9 -11.72 5.55 14.03
N ARG A 10 -10.94 6.46 13.45
CA ARG A 10 -9.77 6.16 12.58
C ARG A 10 -8.43 6.16 13.30
N SER A 11 -8.39 6.44 14.61
CA SER A 11 -7.12 6.40 15.33
C SER A 11 -6.60 4.95 15.44
N PRO A 12 -5.27 4.73 15.39
CA PRO A 12 -4.68 3.39 15.58
C PRO A 12 -5.11 2.74 16.90
N ILE A 13 -5.44 3.54 17.92
CA ILE A 13 -5.99 3.12 19.21
C ILE A 13 -7.38 2.47 19.05
N PHE A 14 -8.22 2.96 18.14
CA PHE A 14 -9.55 2.38 17.88
C PHE A 14 -9.47 1.06 17.10
N HIS A 15 -8.47 0.91 16.22
CA HIS A 15 -8.18 -0.36 15.52
C HIS A 15 -7.63 -1.42 16.48
N LEU A 16 -6.76 -1.04 17.43
CA LEU A 16 -6.29 -1.93 18.49
C LEU A 16 -7.44 -2.37 19.41
N PHE A 17 -8.38 -1.47 19.74
CA PHE A 17 -9.57 -1.77 20.54
C PHE A 17 -10.53 -2.75 19.82
N ILE A 18 -10.66 -2.66 18.50
CA ILE A 18 -11.43 -3.62 17.69
C ILE A 18 -10.71 -4.97 17.61
N CYS A 19 -9.38 -5.01 17.49
CA CYS A 19 -8.62 -6.27 17.50
C CYS A 19 -8.74 -7.01 18.85
N VAL A 20 -8.74 -6.29 19.98
CA VAL A 20 -8.90 -6.88 21.33
C VAL A 20 -10.36 -7.30 21.59
N VAL A 21 -11.35 -6.56 21.10
CA VAL A 21 -12.77 -6.94 21.20
C VAL A 21 -13.13 -8.11 20.27
N LEU A 22 -12.49 -8.22 19.10
CA LEU A 22 -12.64 -9.38 18.19
C LEU A 22 -11.99 -10.65 18.75
N LEU A 23 -10.97 -10.53 19.61
CA LEU A 23 -10.35 -11.66 20.32
C LEU A 23 -11.21 -12.19 21.49
N PHE A 24 -12.19 -11.42 21.99
CA PHE A 24 -13.06 -11.80 23.12
C PHE A 24 -14.55 -12.05 22.78
N MET A 25 -14.94 -12.00 21.50
CA MET A 25 -16.30 -12.36 21.04
C MET A 25 -16.32 -13.48 19.99
N SER A 26 -15.50 -14.50 20.18
CA SER A 26 -15.46 -15.69 19.33
C SER A 26 -16.31 -16.85 19.88
N PHE A 27 -17.51 -16.61 20.43
CA PHE A 27 -18.51 -17.69 20.61
C PHE A 27 -19.95 -17.14 20.55
N PHE A 28 -20.70 -17.63 19.56
CA PHE A 28 -22.12 -17.41 19.27
C PHE A 28 -22.57 -16.02 18.79
N SER A 29 -22.34 -15.77 17.50
CA SER A 29 -23.35 -15.10 16.67
C SER A 29 -23.65 -16.00 15.48
N VAL A 30 -24.84 -16.58 15.46
CA VAL A 30 -25.40 -17.19 14.25
C VAL A 30 -25.48 -16.08 13.21
N LEU A 31 -24.57 -16.14 12.24
CA LEU A 31 -24.53 -15.28 11.07
C LEU A 31 -25.82 -15.46 10.27
N CYS A 32 -26.82 -14.62 10.51
CA CYS A 32 -27.82 -14.34 9.47
C CYS A 32 -27.13 -13.48 8.41
N ILE A 33 -26.41 -14.13 7.49
CA ILE A 33 -26.00 -13.51 6.23
C ILE A 33 -27.25 -13.43 5.36
N THR A 34 -27.76 -12.22 5.11
CA THR A 34 -28.64 -11.96 3.97
C THR A 34 -27.73 -11.91 2.74
N ALA A 35 -27.75 -12.97 1.94
CA ALA A 35 -26.80 -13.24 0.88
C ALA A 35 -27.10 -12.42 -0.39
N ASP A 36 -26.08 -11.74 -0.93
CA ASP A 36 -26.18 -11.04 -2.23
C ASP A 36 -25.55 -11.87 -3.37
N THR A 37 -24.40 -12.51 -3.12
CA THR A 37 -23.83 -13.55 -3.99
C THR A 37 -23.81 -14.88 -3.23
N LEU A 38 -24.43 -15.89 -3.82
CA LEU A 38 -24.58 -17.23 -3.26
C LEU A 38 -23.37 -18.11 -3.58
N ILE A 39 -22.85 -17.99 -4.81
CA ILE A 39 -21.63 -18.67 -5.27
C ILE A 39 -20.82 -17.66 -6.07
N ARG A 40 -19.60 -17.37 -5.61
CA ARG A 40 -18.61 -16.55 -6.31
C ARG A 40 -17.86 -17.39 -7.33
N ILE A 41 -17.27 -16.72 -8.32
CA ILE A 41 -16.48 -17.38 -9.37
C ILE A 41 -15.33 -18.21 -8.79
N THR A 42 -14.68 -17.71 -7.73
CA THR A 42 -13.54 -18.37 -7.08
C THR A 42 -13.89 -19.27 -5.92
N ASP A 43 -15.17 -19.47 -5.61
CA ASP A 43 -15.53 -20.45 -4.59
C ASP A 43 -15.09 -21.85 -5.03
N ASP A 44 -14.78 -22.70 -4.07
CA ASP A 44 -14.24 -24.03 -4.34
C ASP A 44 -15.31 -24.96 -4.93
N TRP A 45 -14.88 -25.75 -5.91
CA TRP A 45 -15.67 -26.81 -6.51
C TRP A 45 -14.93 -28.13 -6.41
N ARG A 46 -15.67 -29.17 -6.04
CA ARG A 46 -15.25 -30.55 -6.23
C ARG A 46 -15.56 -30.96 -7.65
N TYR A 47 -14.65 -31.68 -8.30
CA TYR A 47 -14.85 -32.09 -9.69
C TYR A 47 -14.37 -33.51 -9.95
N ALA A 48 -14.97 -34.18 -10.93
CA ALA A 48 -14.54 -35.50 -11.38
C ALA A 48 -14.71 -35.65 -12.89
N LEU A 49 -13.85 -36.45 -13.50
CA LEU A 49 -13.92 -36.73 -14.93
C LEU A 49 -15.09 -37.68 -15.20
N GLY A 50 -15.84 -37.45 -16.28
CA GLY A 50 -17.07 -38.21 -16.54
C GLY A 50 -16.85 -39.72 -16.67
N ASN A 51 -15.68 -40.15 -17.16
CA ASN A 51 -15.31 -41.57 -17.25
C ASN A 51 -15.03 -42.22 -15.89
N GLU A 52 -14.52 -41.48 -14.89
CA GLU A 52 -14.28 -41.96 -13.53
C GLU A 52 -15.60 -42.23 -12.80
N ILE A 53 -16.59 -41.36 -12.99
CA ILE A 53 -17.94 -41.52 -12.42
C ILE A 53 -18.63 -42.76 -13.01
N LEU A 54 -18.45 -43.02 -14.31
CA LEU A 54 -19.00 -44.23 -14.96
C LEU A 54 -18.37 -45.53 -14.46
N GLN A 55 -17.16 -45.48 -13.89
CA GLN A 55 -16.43 -46.65 -13.39
C GLN A 55 -16.64 -46.88 -11.88
N ALA A 56 -17.12 -45.88 -11.14
CA ALA A 56 -17.42 -46.00 -9.72
C ALA A 56 -18.72 -46.80 -9.47
N GLU A 57 -18.81 -47.50 -8.33
CA GLU A 57 -19.98 -48.32 -7.94
C GLU A 57 -21.30 -47.51 -7.80
N HIS A 58 -21.23 -46.17 -7.85
CA HIS A 58 -22.32 -45.24 -7.53
C HIS A 58 -22.87 -44.44 -8.73
N GLY A 59 -22.69 -44.90 -9.98
CA GLY A 59 -23.24 -44.22 -11.16
C GLY A 59 -24.75 -43.87 -11.06
N VAL A 60 -25.12 -42.81 -11.81
CA VAL A 60 -26.40 -42.09 -12.04
C VAL A 60 -26.92 -41.00 -11.08
N ASP A 61 -26.52 -40.92 -9.81
CA ASP A 61 -27.10 -39.92 -8.87
C ASP A 61 -26.07 -38.93 -8.27
N TRP A 62 -24.94 -38.73 -8.94
CA TRP A 62 -23.86 -37.86 -8.48
C TRP A 62 -24.26 -36.39 -8.31
N TYR A 63 -25.39 -35.93 -8.85
CA TYR A 63 -25.91 -34.57 -8.72
C TYR A 63 -26.86 -34.39 -7.52
N LEU A 64 -27.18 -35.46 -6.78
CA LEU A 64 -28.03 -35.39 -5.59
C LEU A 64 -27.29 -34.79 -4.38
N PRO A 65 -27.96 -34.06 -3.48
CA PRO A 65 -27.32 -33.42 -2.33
C PRO A 65 -26.44 -34.37 -1.49
N ASP A 66 -26.94 -35.57 -1.19
CA ASP A 66 -26.32 -36.51 -0.26
C ASP A 66 -25.18 -37.36 -0.88
N TYR A 67 -24.80 -37.09 -2.13
CA TYR A 67 -23.73 -37.84 -2.78
C TYR A 67 -22.35 -37.54 -2.14
N PRO A 68 -21.57 -38.58 -1.78
CA PRO A 68 -20.28 -38.42 -1.10
C PRO A 68 -19.15 -38.10 -2.09
N ASP A 69 -18.97 -36.82 -2.41
CA ASP A 69 -17.92 -36.30 -3.29
C ASP A 69 -16.59 -36.01 -2.57
N THR A 70 -16.42 -36.44 -1.31
CA THR A 70 -15.22 -36.12 -0.50
C THR A 70 -13.92 -36.62 -1.12
N HIS A 71 -13.99 -37.64 -1.98
CA HIS A 71 -12.88 -38.24 -2.72
C HIS A 71 -12.54 -37.50 -4.02
N TRP A 72 -13.42 -36.59 -4.49
CA TRP A 72 -13.16 -35.78 -5.68
C TRP A 72 -12.11 -34.72 -5.39
N PRO A 73 -11.20 -34.42 -6.33
CA PRO A 73 -10.32 -33.27 -6.23
C PRO A 73 -11.13 -31.97 -6.11
N GLN A 74 -10.55 -31.00 -5.41
CA GLN A 74 -11.13 -29.68 -5.17
C GLN A 74 -10.23 -28.61 -5.77
N ALA A 75 -10.83 -27.61 -6.42
CA ALA A 75 -10.13 -26.44 -6.95
C ALA A 75 -11.05 -25.23 -7.01
N SER A 76 -10.47 -24.03 -7.05
CA SER A 76 -11.19 -22.77 -7.25
C SER A 76 -11.98 -22.81 -8.57
N GLY A 77 -13.19 -22.26 -8.56
CA GLY A 77 -14.01 -22.09 -9.77
C GLY A 77 -13.35 -21.22 -10.84
N GLY A 78 -13.89 -21.25 -12.06
CA GLY A 78 -13.25 -20.69 -13.26
C GLY A 78 -12.45 -21.75 -14.04
N PHE A 79 -13.13 -22.84 -14.40
CA PHE A 79 -12.51 -24.00 -15.04
C PHE A 79 -12.42 -23.85 -16.55
N VAL A 80 -11.29 -24.24 -17.12
CA VAL A 80 -11.06 -24.28 -18.57
C VAL A 80 -10.20 -25.48 -18.98
N GLY A 81 -10.31 -25.92 -20.22
CA GLY A 81 -9.48 -27.00 -20.74
C GLY A 81 -9.45 -27.07 -22.26
N GLY A 82 -8.51 -27.85 -22.79
CA GLY A 82 -8.24 -27.97 -24.22
C GLY A 82 -7.25 -26.94 -24.79
N ALA A 83 -7.00 -27.04 -26.10
CA ALA A 83 -6.16 -26.09 -26.84
C ALA A 83 -6.88 -24.73 -26.99
N ASN A 84 -6.15 -23.63 -26.81
CA ASN A 84 -6.66 -22.25 -26.82
C ASN A 84 -7.68 -21.94 -25.71
N ALA A 85 -7.53 -22.57 -24.54
CA ALA A 85 -8.31 -22.27 -23.35
C ALA A 85 -8.11 -20.80 -22.89
N LEU A 86 -9.16 -20.21 -22.32
CA LEU A 86 -9.10 -18.87 -21.74
C LEU A 86 -8.14 -18.82 -20.55
N GLN A 87 -7.67 -17.63 -20.19
CA GLN A 87 -6.91 -17.43 -18.96
C GLN A 87 -7.90 -17.30 -17.78
N GLN A 88 -8.28 -18.45 -17.21
CA GLN A 88 -9.17 -18.54 -16.04
C GLN A 88 -8.43 -19.19 -14.86
N ALA A 89 -9.10 -19.31 -13.71
CA ALA A 89 -8.44 -19.71 -12.47
C ALA A 89 -7.89 -21.15 -12.47
N THR A 90 -8.64 -22.10 -13.04
CA THR A 90 -8.30 -23.54 -12.98
C THR A 90 -8.26 -24.16 -14.37
N ARG A 91 -7.13 -24.82 -14.71
CA ARG A 91 -6.92 -25.46 -16.01
C ARG A 91 -6.90 -26.98 -15.92
N LEU A 92 -7.77 -27.65 -16.67
CA LEU A 92 -7.78 -29.10 -16.87
C LEU A 92 -7.15 -29.43 -18.23
N GLY A 93 -5.88 -29.84 -18.23
CA GLY A 93 -5.05 -29.96 -19.44
C GLY A 93 -5.39 -31.15 -20.35
N ASP A 94 -5.93 -32.21 -19.77
CA ASP A 94 -6.29 -33.48 -20.41
C ASP A 94 -7.75 -33.53 -20.92
N PHE A 95 -8.48 -32.42 -20.78
CA PHE A 95 -9.89 -32.36 -21.16
C PHE A 95 -10.13 -32.73 -22.63
N GLY A 96 -11.08 -33.65 -22.85
CA GLY A 96 -11.46 -34.11 -24.19
C GLY A 96 -10.51 -35.12 -24.83
N LEU A 97 -9.49 -35.62 -24.11
CA LEU A 97 -8.68 -36.75 -24.55
C LEU A 97 -9.35 -38.09 -24.19
N ASP A 98 -9.59 -38.33 -22.89
CA ASP A 98 -10.10 -39.62 -22.37
C ASP A 98 -11.51 -39.52 -21.74
N HIS A 99 -12.11 -38.33 -21.74
CA HIS A 99 -13.44 -38.07 -21.20
C HIS A 99 -14.16 -36.96 -21.98
N ASP A 100 -15.49 -37.05 -22.05
CA ASP A 100 -16.33 -36.12 -22.82
C ASP A 100 -16.97 -35.02 -21.96
N ALA A 101 -17.01 -35.26 -20.65
CA ALA A 101 -17.62 -34.39 -19.67
C ALA A 101 -16.78 -34.30 -18.40
N VAL A 102 -16.93 -33.17 -17.70
CA VAL A 102 -16.48 -33.01 -16.32
C VAL A 102 -17.68 -32.63 -15.47
N CYS A 103 -17.80 -33.28 -14.33
CA CYS A 103 -18.82 -33.01 -13.33
C CYS A 103 -18.26 -32.14 -12.23
N PHE A 104 -19.04 -31.18 -11.77
CA PHE A 104 -18.67 -30.25 -10.71
C PHE A 104 -19.75 -30.23 -9.65
N ARG A 105 -19.36 -30.09 -8.39
CA ARG A 105 -20.24 -29.91 -7.24
C ARG A 105 -19.70 -28.83 -6.33
N THR A 106 -20.58 -27.98 -5.84
CA THR A 106 -20.30 -27.06 -4.74
C THR A 106 -21.52 -26.93 -3.84
N THR A 107 -21.32 -26.38 -2.65
CA THR A 107 -22.38 -26.13 -1.68
C THR A 107 -22.38 -24.67 -1.27
N PHE A 108 -23.58 -24.13 -1.01
CA PHE A 108 -23.75 -22.77 -0.54
C PHE A 108 -24.89 -22.69 0.47
N GLU A 109 -24.86 -21.65 1.31
CA GLU A 109 -25.83 -21.45 2.39
C GLU A 109 -26.92 -20.46 1.98
N VAL A 110 -28.17 -20.77 2.32
CA VAL A 110 -29.31 -19.87 2.15
C VAL A 110 -30.02 -19.70 3.49
N ALA A 111 -29.95 -18.50 4.05
CA ALA A 111 -30.54 -18.20 5.36
C ALA A 111 -32.08 -18.20 5.34
N ASP A 112 -32.68 -17.62 4.30
CA ASP A 112 -34.13 -17.54 4.10
C ASP A 112 -34.45 -17.58 2.59
N PRO A 113 -34.89 -18.74 2.05
CA PRO A 113 -35.28 -18.83 0.65
C PRO A 113 -36.42 -17.88 0.26
N ALA A 114 -37.31 -17.51 1.19
CA ALA A 114 -38.43 -16.62 0.91
C ALA A 114 -37.98 -15.17 0.66
N ALA A 115 -36.76 -14.80 1.08
CA ALA A 115 -36.17 -13.49 0.81
C ALA A 115 -35.56 -13.39 -0.61
N ILE A 116 -35.50 -14.49 -1.37
CA ILE A 116 -34.96 -14.54 -2.74
C ILE A 116 -36.13 -14.43 -3.72
N HIS A 117 -36.22 -13.28 -4.38
CA HIS A 117 -37.25 -12.96 -5.37
C HIS A 117 -36.74 -13.10 -6.81
N ASP A 118 -35.44 -12.98 -6.99
CA ASP A 118 -34.76 -13.22 -8.26
C ASP A 118 -33.50 -14.06 -8.02
N LEU A 119 -33.32 -15.13 -8.80
CA LEU A 119 -32.12 -15.95 -8.80
C LEU A 119 -31.34 -15.70 -10.09
N VAL A 120 -30.14 -15.13 -9.97
CA VAL A 120 -29.38 -14.60 -11.10
C VAL A 120 -28.15 -15.47 -11.33
N LEU A 121 -28.05 -16.06 -12.51
CA LEU A 121 -26.92 -16.87 -12.93
C LEU A 121 -26.11 -16.10 -13.98
N ARG A 122 -24.85 -15.81 -13.68
CA ARG A 122 -23.85 -15.48 -14.70
C ARG A 122 -23.09 -16.72 -15.06
N LEU A 123 -23.00 -17.00 -16.35
CA LEU A 123 -22.39 -18.23 -16.82
C LEU A 123 -21.56 -17.98 -18.09
N GLN A 124 -20.32 -18.47 -18.05
CA GLN A 124 -19.52 -18.70 -19.24
C GLN A 124 -19.31 -20.20 -19.42
N PHE A 125 -19.69 -20.72 -20.58
CA PHE A 125 -19.39 -22.08 -20.99
C PHE A 125 -19.24 -22.21 -22.50
N LYS A 126 -18.68 -23.33 -22.97
CA LYS A 126 -18.31 -23.48 -24.39
C LYS A 126 -19.30 -24.26 -25.24
N HIS A 127 -19.72 -25.46 -24.83
CA HIS A 127 -20.50 -26.34 -25.70
C HIS A 127 -21.79 -26.81 -25.04
N GLY A 128 -21.71 -27.75 -24.10
CA GLY A 128 -22.88 -28.26 -23.39
C GLY A 128 -22.75 -28.07 -21.89
N ILE A 129 -23.86 -27.73 -21.25
CA ILE A 129 -23.94 -27.68 -19.79
C ILE A 129 -25.31 -28.13 -19.30
N ILE A 130 -25.31 -28.84 -18.19
CA ILE A 130 -26.50 -29.12 -17.39
C ILE A 130 -26.20 -28.68 -15.96
N LEU A 131 -27.16 -28.00 -15.33
CA LEU A 131 -27.07 -27.59 -13.93
C LEU A 131 -28.21 -28.21 -13.13
N TRP A 132 -27.91 -28.64 -11.90
CA TRP A 132 -28.89 -29.11 -10.94
C TRP A 132 -28.77 -28.36 -9.62
N LEU A 133 -29.90 -27.90 -9.11
CA LEU A 133 -30.02 -27.34 -7.77
C LEU A 133 -30.74 -28.33 -6.87
N ASN A 134 -30.07 -28.79 -5.82
CA ASN A 134 -30.59 -29.78 -4.90
C ASN A 134 -31.16 -31.04 -5.57
N GLY A 135 -30.50 -31.47 -6.67
CA GLY A 135 -30.88 -32.62 -7.47
C GLY A 135 -31.96 -32.35 -8.53
N GLN A 136 -32.53 -31.15 -8.60
CA GLN A 136 -33.50 -30.76 -9.63
C GLN A 136 -32.81 -30.06 -10.79
N PRO A 137 -33.07 -30.42 -12.06
CA PRO A 137 -32.45 -29.78 -13.21
C PRO A 137 -32.97 -28.35 -13.37
N ILE A 138 -32.06 -27.38 -13.48
CA ILE A 138 -32.38 -25.94 -13.59
C ILE A 138 -31.86 -25.30 -14.88
N LEU A 139 -30.95 -25.97 -15.58
CA LEU A 139 -30.45 -25.54 -16.89
C LEU A 139 -30.02 -26.77 -17.69
N ASN A 140 -30.35 -26.80 -18.99
CA ASN A 140 -29.90 -27.82 -19.93
C ASN A 140 -29.70 -27.17 -21.30
N VAL A 141 -28.44 -26.94 -21.69
CA VAL A 141 -28.10 -26.24 -22.93
C VAL A 141 -27.04 -27.03 -23.69
N GLY A 142 -27.22 -27.14 -25.00
CA GLY A 142 -26.27 -27.80 -25.90
C GLY A 142 -26.63 -29.23 -26.30
N PHE A 143 -27.79 -29.76 -25.88
CA PHE A 143 -28.19 -31.15 -26.15
C PHE A 143 -29.50 -31.29 -26.95
N GLY A 144 -29.89 -30.25 -27.70
CA GLY A 144 -31.13 -30.26 -28.49
C GLY A 144 -32.38 -30.39 -27.59
N ASN A 145 -33.23 -31.38 -27.88
CA ASN A 145 -34.45 -31.66 -27.10
C ASN A 145 -34.27 -32.81 -26.10
N GLU A 146 -33.04 -33.29 -25.89
CA GLU A 146 -32.78 -34.39 -24.96
C GLU A 146 -32.96 -33.91 -23.49
N PRO A 147 -33.76 -34.60 -22.66
CA PRO A 147 -33.92 -34.24 -21.26
C PRO A 147 -32.62 -34.39 -20.46
N ALA A 148 -32.42 -33.52 -19.46
CA ALA A 148 -31.23 -33.52 -18.61
C ALA A 148 -30.97 -34.88 -17.93
N SER A 149 -32.03 -35.60 -17.56
CA SER A 149 -31.96 -36.94 -16.95
C SER A 149 -31.53 -38.05 -17.91
N GLU A 150 -31.61 -37.81 -19.22
CA GLU A 150 -31.27 -38.78 -20.28
C GLU A 150 -29.90 -38.48 -20.91
N THR A 151 -29.38 -37.25 -20.75
CA THR A 151 -28.05 -36.85 -21.23
C THR A 151 -26.93 -37.45 -20.37
N GLY A 152 -26.42 -38.60 -20.80
CA GLY A 152 -25.30 -39.29 -20.14
C GLY A 152 -23.96 -38.57 -20.28
N LEU A 153 -22.96 -38.98 -19.47
CA LEU A 153 -21.63 -38.37 -19.39
C LEU A 153 -20.77 -38.52 -20.67
N SER A 154 -21.19 -39.34 -21.62
CA SER A 154 -20.56 -39.52 -22.94
C SER A 154 -21.27 -38.71 -24.06
N ALA A 155 -22.33 -37.97 -23.71
CA ALA A 155 -23.08 -37.18 -24.68
C ALA A 155 -22.19 -36.10 -25.31
N GLN A 156 -22.45 -35.80 -26.58
CA GLN A 156 -21.71 -34.79 -27.33
C GLN A 156 -22.58 -33.55 -27.49
N ALA A 157 -22.08 -32.41 -27.02
CA ALA A 157 -22.84 -31.17 -27.12
C ALA A 157 -22.76 -30.57 -28.52
N LEU A 158 -23.77 -29.76 -28.86
CA LEU A 158 -23.76 -28.89 -30.02
C LEU A 158 -22.64 -27.86 -29.90
N GLN A 159 -21.96 -27.59 -31.02
CA GLN A 159 -20.94 -26.55 -31.07
C GLN A 159 -21.58 -25.18 -30.87
N ARG A 160 -21.02 -24.37 -29.97
CA ARG A 160 -21.38 -22.96 -29.78
C ARG A 160 -20.15 -22.07 -30.04
N PRO A 161 -20.35 -20.78 -30.33
CA PRO A 161 -19.27 -19.82 -30.42
C PRO A 161 -18.48 -19.70 -29.10
N ASP A 162 -17.21 -19.36 -29.21
CA ASP A 162 -16.35 -19.08 -28.06
C ASP A 162 -16.80 -17.77 -27.37
N ASN A 163 -16.55 -17.66 -26.06
CA ASN A 163 -16.82 -16.44 -25.28
C ASN A 163 -18.28 -15.98 -25.28
N VAL A 164 -19.23 -16.92 -25.32
CA VAL A 164 -20.64 -16.60 -25.06
C VAL A 164 -20.84 -16.53 -23.55
N PHE A 165 -21.33 -15.37 -23.10
CA PHE A 165 -21.67 -15.10 -21.72
C PHE A 165 -23.17 -14.95 -21.60
N GLU A 166 -23.73 -15.55 -20.56
CA GLU A 166 -25.16 -15.54 -20.33
C GLU A 166 -25.45 -15.00 -18.93
N LEU A 167 -26.33 -14.00 -18.88
CA LEU A 167 -26.99 -13.55 -17.67
C LEU A 167 -28.41 -14.12 -17.70
N LEU A 168 -28.66 -15.13 -16.89
CA LEU A 168 -29.94 -15.84 -16.83
C LEU A 168 -30.65 -15.54 -15.52
N THR A 169 -31.97 -15.41 -15.57
CA THR A 169 -32.81 -15.33 -14.39
C THR A 169 -33.52 -16.67 -14.20
N LEU A 170 -33.17 -17.41 -13.16
CA LEU A 170 -33.62 -18.77 -12.86
C LEU A 170 -34.72 -18.79 -11.80
N ASN A 171 -35.72 -17.90 -11.91
CA ASN A 171 -36.71 -17.73 -10.86
C ASN A 171 -37.58 -18.97 -10.60
N GLU A 172 -37.74 -19.84 -11.60
CA GLU A 172 -38.41 -21.12 -11.44
C GLU A 172 -37.64 -22.07 -10.51
N ALA A 173 -36.31 -21.92 -10.40
CA ALA A 173 -35.48 -22.74 -9.53
C ALA A 173 -35.54 -22.33 -8.05
N ILE A 174 -36.15 -21.19 -7.71
CA ILE A 174 -36.25 -20.69 -6.33
C ILE A 174 -36.99 -21.70 -5.43
N GLU A 175 -37.99 -22.41 -5.97
CA GLU A 175 -38.74 -23.43 -5.22
C GLU A 175 -37.88 -24.63 -4.77
N PHE A 176 -36.73 -24.83 -5.42
CA PHE A 176 -35.80 -25.91 -5.07
C PHE A 176 -34.80 -25.50 -4.00
N LEU A 177 -34.71 -24.21 -3.65
CA LEU A 177 -33.85 -23.74 -2.57
C LEU A 177 -34.37 -24.22 -1.21
N ARG A 178 -33.43 -24.59 -0.36
CA ARG A 178 -33.68 -25.03 1.02
C ARG A 178 -33.08 -24.02 1.97
N GLN A 179 -33.69 -23.86 3.13
CA GLN A 179 -33.05 -23.14 4.23
C GLN A 179 -31.84 -23.95 4.71
N GLY A 180 -30.68 -23.31 4.85
CA GLY A 180 -29.40 -23.94 5.15
C GLY A 180 -28.61 -24.31 3.90
N THR A 181 -27.94 -25.46 3.94
CA THR A 181 -27.05 -25.93 2.88
C THR A 181 -27.81 -26.34 1.62
N ASN A 182 -27.36 -25.84 0.48
CA ASN A 182 -27.82 -26.17 -0.85
C ASN A 182 -26.67 -26.71 -1.68
N THR A 183 -26.95 -27.61 -2.62
CA THR A 183 -25.96 -28.19 -3.55
C THR A 183 -26.24 -27.71 -4.96
N LEU A 184 -25.23 -27.14 -5.61
CA LEU A 184 -25.23 -26.89 -7.05
C LEU A 184 -24.29 -27.91 -7.72
N ALA A 185 -24.83 -28.66 -8.68
CA ALA A 185 -24.08 -29.60 -9.49
C ALA A 185 -24.07 -29.14 -10.96
N ALA A 186 -22.97 -29.36 -11.67
CA ALA A 186 -22.83 -29.01 -13.07
C ALA A 186 -22.18 -30.14 -13.87
N GLN A 187 -22.69 -30.39 -15.07
CA GLN A 187 -22.15 -31.36 -16.01
C GLN A 187 -21.79 -30.61 -17.29
N VAL A 188 -20.50 -30.50 -17.59
CA VAL A 188 -20.00 -29.66 -18.69
C VAL A 188 -19.35 -30.54 -19.75
N HIS A 189 -19.78 -30.38 -20.99
CA HIS A 189 -19.41 -31.26 -22.09
C HIS A 189 -18.60 -30.56 -23.16
N ARG A 190 -17.76 -31.36 -23.84
CA ARG A 190 -17.17 -30.98 -25.12
C ARG A 190 -18.18 -31.12 -26.27
N SER A 191 -17.81 -30.61 -27.45
CA SER A 191 -18.53 -30.90 -28.70
C SER A 191 -17.77 -31.94 -29.53
N ALA A 192 -18.45 -32.55 -30.49
CA ALA A 192 -17.79 -33.46 -31.44
C ALA A 192 -16.76 -32.76 -32.34
N ALA A 193 -16.86 -31.43 -32.50
CA ALA A 193 -15.99 -30.64 -33.36
C ALA A 193 -14.77 -30.05 -32.62
N GLN A 194 -14.82 -29.94 -31.29
CA GLN A 194 -13.79 -29.26 -30.50
C GLN A 194 -13.68 -29.82 -29.08
N ASN A 195 -12.44 -30.13 -28.70
CA ASN A 195 -12.07 -30.67 -27.39
C ASN A 195 -11.63 -29.54 -26.44
N ALA A 196 -12.46 -28.52 -26.29
CA ALA A 196 -12.24 -27.43 -25.34
C ALA A 196 -13.50 -27.19 -24.51
N PHE A 197 -13.32 -26.69 -23.30
CA PHE A 197 -14.44 -26.22 -22.47
C PHE A 197 -14.07 -24.98 -21.66
N ALA A 198 -15.11 -24.33 -21.17
CA ALA A 198 -15.06 -23.32 -20.13
C ALA A 198 -16.23 -23.58 -19.18
N PHE A 199 -16.04 -23.29 -17.90
CA PHE A 199 -17.05 -23.30 -16.87
C PHE A 199 -16.70 -22.25 -15.82
N VAL A 200 -17.26 -21.05 -16.01
CA VAL A 200 -17.13 -19.92 -15.09
C VAL A 200 -18.55 -19.56 -14.67
N LEU A 201 -18.86 -19.69 -13.39
CA LEU A 201 -20.21 -19.54 -12.86
C LEU A 201 -20.20 -18.59 -11.66
N GLU A 202 -21.16 -17.67 -11.64
CA GLU A 202 -21.54 -16.91 -10.45
C GLU A 202 -23.06 -17.02 -10.27
N LEU A 203 -23.49 -17.29 -9.03
CA LEU A 203 -24.90 -17.34 -8.65
C LEU A 203 -25.16 -16.25 -7.61
N SER A 204 -26.11 -15.36 -7.90
CA SER A 204 -26.46 -14.22 -7.05
C SER A 204 -27.96 -14.18 -6.77
N ALA A 205 -28.34 -13.57 -5.64
CA ALA A 205 -29.72 -13.40 -5.24
C ALA A 205 -30.11 -11.92 -5.36
N ASN A 206 -31.28 -11.67 -5.96
CA ASN A 206 -31.97 -10.37 -6.07
C ASN A 206 -31.26 -9.27 -6.87
N PHE A 207 -29.93 -9.26 -6.88
CA PHE A 207 -29.10 -8.27 -7.55
C PHE A 207 -28.27 -8.95 -8.64
N SER A 208 -28.25 -8.33 -9.82
CA SER A 208 -27.25 -8.69 -10.83
C SER A 208 -25.91 -8.14 -10.35
N ARG A 209 -25.79 -6.85 -10.04
CA ARG A 209 -24.55 -6.27 -9.49
C ARG A 209 -24.82 -5.76 -8.08
N GLN A 210 -23.98 -6.15 -7.13
CA GLN A 210 -24.11 -5.70 -5.74
C GLN A 210 -23.96 -4.17 -5.63
N ALA A 211 -24.45 -3.61 -4.53
CA ALA A 211 -24.36 -2.18 -4.28
C ALA A 211 -22.95 -1.74 -3.92
N MET A 212 -22.36 -0.89 -4.75
CA MET A 212 -20.98 -0.43 -4.66
C MET A 212 -20.93 1.08 -4.45
N VAL A 213 -19.83 1.54 -3.85
CA VAL A 213 -19.54 2.95 -3.66
C VAL A 213 -18.59 3.47 -4.73
N HIS A 214 -18.90 4.64 -5.24
CA HIS A 214 -18.15 5.37 -6.26
C HIS A 214 -18.07 6.84 -5.85
N HIS A 215 -17.11 7.58 -6.42
CA HIS A 215 -17.03 9.06 -6.35
C HIS A 215 -17.15 9.60 -4.94
N VAL A 216 -16.34 9.07 -4.02
CA VAL A 216 -16.37 9.53 -2.65
C VAL A 216 -15.63 10.86 -2.57
N SER A 217 -16.30 11.87 -2.03
CA SER A 217 -15.75 13.16 -1.66
C SER A 217 -15.99 13.41 -0.17
N PRO A 218 -15.45 14.48 0.42
CA PRO A 218 -15.69 14.79 1.83
C PRO A 218 -17.19 14.95 2.19
N THR A 219 -18.05 15.24 1.20
CA THR A 219 -19.47 15.54 1.41
C THR A 219 -20.43 14.73 0.55
N GLN A 220 -19.93 13.89 -0.34
CA GLN A 220 -20.76 13.13 -1.27
C GLN A 220 -20.21 11.72 -1.50
N ALA A 221 -21.09 10.79 -1.85
CA ALA A 221 -20.72 9.46 -2.33
C ALA A 221 -21.81 8.92 -3.25
N LEU A 222 -21.42 8.36 -4.39
CA LEU A 222 -22.34 7.72 -5.34
C LEU A 222 -22.48 6.24 -4.99
N ILE A 223 -23.72 5.77 -4.83
CA ILE A 223 -24.01 4.35 -4.68
C ILE A 223 -24.69 3.85 -5.95
N SER A 224 -24.14 2.80 -6.57
CA SER A 224 -24.74 2.17 -7.75
C SER A 224 -24.81 0.65 -7.62
N TRP A 225 -25.76 0.04 -8.33
CA TRP A 225 -25.99 -1.39 -8.35
C TRP A 225 -26.77 -1.78 -9.61
N GLN A 226 -26.95 -3.08 -9.84
CA GLN A 226 -27.78 -3.57 -10.94
C GLN A 226 -28.76 -4.64 -10.46
N THR A 227 -29.98 -4.57 -10.96
CA THR A 227 -31.08 -5.52 -10.68
C THR A 227 -31.51 -6.22 -11.96
N PRO A 228 -32.07 -7.44 -11.89
CA PRO A 228 -32.50 -8.19 -13.09
C PRO A 228 -33.65 -7.55 -13.87
N ARG A 229 -34.39 -6.65 -13.21
CA ARG A 229 -35.61 -6.03 -13.73
C ARG A 229 -35.82 -4.64 -13.10
N PRO A 230 -36.58 -3.72 -13.73
CA PRO A 230 -36.61 -2.34 -13.28
C PRO A 230 -37.19 -2.23 -11.87
N THR A 231 -36.48 -1.50 -10.99
CA THR A 231 -36.87 -1.28 -9.60
C THR A 231 -36.98 0.20 -9.27
N SER A 232 -37.76 0.51 -8.24
CA SER A 232 -37.73 1.78 -7.49
C SER A 232 -37.29 1.47 -6.08
N GLY A 233 -36.88 2.45 -5.30
CA GLY A 233 -36.44 2.14 -3.95
C GLY A 233 -35.70 3.26 -3.26
N GLN A 234 -34.88 2.88 -2.28
CA GLN A 234 -34.13 3.82 -1.46
C GLN A 234 -32.77 3.27 -1.05
N VAL A 235 -31.77 4.14 -0.96
CA VAL A 235 -30.52 3.90 -0.25
C VAL A 235 -30.66 4.44 1.17
N HIS A 236 -30.61 3.57 2.16
CA HIS A 236 -30.59 3.93 3.58
C HIS A 236 -29.14 4.06 4.03
N TYR A 237 -28.80 5.08 4.81
CA TYR A 237 -27.44 5.30 5.29
C TYR A 237 -27.38 6.01 6.65
N GLY A 238 -26.25 5.88 7.34
CA GLY A 238 -26.00 6.55 8.62
C GLY A 238 -24.66 6.20 9.24
N LEU A 239 -24.26 6.92 10.29
CA LEU A 239 -22.99 6.72 11.00
C LEU A 239 -22.99 5.48 11.92
N VAL A 240 -24.17 4.93 12.24
CA VAL A 240 -24.31 3.81 13.17
C VAL A 240 -24.84 2.59 12.42
N ARG A 241 -24.06 1.49 12.41
CA ARG A 241 -24.35 0.24 11.68
C ARG A 241 -25.79 -0.28 11.87
N GLY A 242 -26.32 -0.22 13.09
CA GLY A 242 -27.67 -0.70 13.41
C GLY A 242 -28.79 0.34 13.26
N ASN A 243 -28.46 1.57 12.88
CA ASN A 243 -29.42 2.67 12.81
C ASN A 243 -29.10 3.61 11.63
N LEU A 244 -29.65 3.26 10.46
CA LEU A 244 -29.54 4.06 9.24
C LEU A 244 -30.59 5.17 9.27
N GLN A 245 -30.18 6.36 9.73
CA GLN A 245 -31.08 7.48 10.02
C GLN A 245 -31.53 8.27 8.77
N HIS A 246 -30.83 8.09 7.66
CA HIS A 246 -31.07 8.82 6.42
C HIS A 246 -31.47 7.88 5.30
N SER A 247 -32.21 8.38 4.32
CA SER A 247 -32.60 7.63 3.13
C SER A 247 -32.74 8.55 1.92
N VAL A 248 -32.26 8.12 0.76
CA VAL A 248 -32.49 8.80 -0.53
C VAL A 248 -33.25 7.86 -1.45
N ALA A 249 -34.38 8.32 -1.99
CA ALA A 249 -35.17 7.56 -2.96
C ALA A 249 -34.63 7.75 -4.38
N TYR A 250 -34.83 6.75 -5.23
CA TYR A 250 -34.53 6.84 -6.67
C TYR A 250 -35.75 6.52 -7.52
N GLU A 251 -35.99 7.37 -8.51
CA GLU A 251 -37.06 7.29 -9.51
C GLU A 251 -36.54 7.92 -10.82
N PRO A 252 -36.96 7.44 -12.01
CA PRO A 252 -37.96 6.40 -12.27
C PRO A 252 -37.42 4.96 -12.15
N LEU A 253 -38.30 3.97 -12.35
CA LEU A 253 -37.94 2.55 -12.42
C LEU A 253 -36.75 2.30 -13.37
N THR A 254 -35.66 1.73 -12.87
CA THR A 254 -34.45 1.40 -13.65
C THR A 254 -33.81 0.09 -13.16
N ASN A 255 -33.03 -0.55 -14.04
CA ASN A 255 -32.24 -1.74 -13.68
C ASN A 255 -30.90 -1.36 -13.07
N GLU A 256 -30.40 -0.16 -13.35
CA GLU A 256 -29.08 0.35 -12.95
C GLU A 256 -29.24 1.67 -12.20
N PRO A 257 -29.70 1.64 -10.94
CA PRO A 257 -29.85 2.88 -10.18
C PRO A 257 -28.49 3.47 -9.80
N GLU A 258 -28.43 4.79 -9.86
CA GLU A 258 -27.34 5.61 -9.35
C GLU A 258 -27.92 6.60 -8.33
N VAL A 259 -27.41 6.57 -7.11
CA VAL A 259 -27.92 7.42 -6.03
C VAL A 259 -26.76 8.18 -5.38
N MET A 260 -26.74 9.49 -5.60
CA MET A 260 -25.80 10.38 -4.92
C MET A 260 -26.27 10.64 -3.49
N LEU A 261 -25.46 10.24 -2.52
CA LEU A 261 -25.58 10.67 -1.14
C LEU A 261 -24.89 12.03 -1.01
N GLU A 262 -25.54 12.99 -0.38
CA GLU A 262 -25.05 14.36 -0.25
C GLU A 262 -25.03 14.80 1.21
N SER A 263 -24.38 15.94 1.48
CA SER A 263 -24.25 16.52 2.82
C SER A 263 -23.62 15.57 3.84
N LEU A 264 -22.74 14.68 3.38
CA LEU A 264 -21.94 13.82 4.23
C LEU A 264 -20.92 14.65 5.03
N GLN A 265 -20.46 14.06 6.13
CA GLN A 265 -19.41 14.66 6.96
C GLN A 265 -18.04 14.11 6.54
N PRO A 266 -17.01 14.97 6.40
CA PRO A 266 -15.64 14.53 6.10
C PRO A 266 -15.07 13.61 7.19
N GLY A 267 -14.24 12.64 6.78
CA GLY A 267 -13.52 11.76 7.70
C GLY A 267 -14.40 10.79 8.50
N CYS A 268 -15.62 10.49 8.04
CA CYS A 268 -16.57 9.62 8.73
C CYS A 268 -16.79 8.32 7.97
N THR A 269 -17.05 7.23 8.70
CA THR A 269 -17.53 5.97 8.12
C THR A 269 -19.06 5.96 8.11
N TYR A 270 -19.65 5.79 6.94
CA TYR A 270 -21.08 5.64 6.73
C TYR A 270 -21.41 4.19 6.43
N HIS A 271 -22.39 3.64 7.11
CA HIS A 271 -23.02 2.38 6.76
C HIS A 271 -24.19 2.65 5.79
N TYR A 272 -24.40 1.77 4.82
CA TYR A 272 -25.51 1.88 3.88
C TYR A 272 -26.12 0.53 3.52
N GLN A 273 -27.40 0.56 3.13
CA GLN A 273 -28.16 -0.58 2.63
C GLN A 273 -29.13 -0.11 1.54
N VAL A 274 -29.16 -0.83 0.43
CA VAL A 274 -30.13 -0.61 -0.65
C VAL A 274 -31.41 -1.37 -0.35
N SER A 275 -32.55 -0.71 -0.56
CA SER A 275 -33.87 -1.35 -0.63
C SER A 275 -34.42 -1.17 -2.05
N ALA A 276 -34.65 -2.27 -2.74
CA ALA A 276 -35.16 -2.29 -4.11
C ALA A 276 -36.56 -2.93 -4.12
N LYS A 277 -37.51 -2.25 -4.75
CA LYS A 277 -38.91 -2.62 -4.80
C LYS A 277 -39.29 -3.04 -6.21
N THR A 278 -39.90 -4.22 -6.30
CA THR A 278 -40.47 -4.80 -7.52
C THR A 278 -41.98 -5.03 -7.32
N SER A 279 -42.65 -5.56 -8.35
CA SER A 279 -44.02 -6.06 -8.23
C SER A 279 -44.15 -7.30 -7.32
N THR A 280 -43.07 -8.04 -7.10
CA THR A 280 -43.06 -9.27 -6.29
C THR A 280 -42.74 -9.00 -4.82
N GLY A 281 -42.20 -7.82 -4.48
CA GLY A 281 -41.96 -7.41 -3.10
C GLY A 281 -40.82 -6.39 -2.97
N THR A 282 -40.19 -6.34 -1.81
CA THR A 282 -39.02 -5.48 -1.55
C THR A 282 -37.88 -6.35 -1.08
N VAL A 283 -36.76 -6.24 -1.79
CA VAL A 283 -35.49 -6.92 -1.47
C VAL A 283 -34.50 -5.90 -0.93
N ARG A 284 -33.53 -6.36 -0.13
CA ARG A 284 -32.49 -5.51 0.45
C ARG A 284 -31.12 -6.08 0.14
N SER A 285 -30.15 -5.20 -0.12
CA SER A 285 -28.75 -5.62 -0.18
C SER A 285 -28.25 -5.99 1.21
N ALA A 286 -27.12 -6.68 1.29
CA ALA A 286 -26.34 -6.75 2.51
C ALA A 286 -25.90 -5.34 2.95
N LEU A 287 -25.73 -5.19 4.27
CA LEU A 287 -25.23 -3.96 4.85
C LEU A 287 -23.76 -3.77 4.44
N ALA A 288 -23.41 -2.59 3.97
CA ALA A 288 -22.06 -2.22 3.58
C ALA A 288 -21.66 -0.90 4.26
N SER A 289 -20.42 -0.46 4.07
CA SER A 289 -19.94 0.81 4.62
C SER A 289 -18.80 1.36 3.81
N PHE A 290 -18.73 2.68 3.71
CA PHE A 290 -17.63 3.41 3.08
C PHE A 290 -17.18 4.55 3.98
N SER A 291 -16.04 5.13 3.66
CA SER A 291 -15.36 6.16 4.44
C SER A 291 -15.20 7.42 3.60
N THR A 292 -15.69 8.57 4.06
CA THR A 292 -15.45 9.86 3.38
C THR A 292 -14.01 10.34 3.65
N PRO A 293 -13.31 10.92 2.67
CA PRO A 293 -12.04 11.59 2.92
C PRO A 293 -12.22 12.83 3.80
N ASP A 294 -11.17 13.21 4.52
CA ASP A 294 -11.02 14.55 5.09
C ASP A 294 -9.83 15.22 4.40
N ASP A 295 -10.06 16.33 3.70
CA ASP A 295 -9.03 17.07 2.95
C ASP A 295 -7.91 17.63 3.85
N GLU A 296 -8.14 17.66 5.17
CA GLU A 296 -7.17 18.04 6.21
C GLU A 296 -6.37 16.84 6.75
N ASP A 297 -6.67 15.61 6.33
CA ASP A 297 -5.89 14.43 6.71
C ASP A 297 -4.47 14.55 6.16
N THR A 298 -3.51 14.13 6.97
CA THR A 298 -2.11 14.06 6.57
C THR A 298 -1.72 12.68 6.05
N SER A 299 -2.62 11.69 6.13
CA SER A 299 -2.34 10.32 5.70
C SER A 299 -3.26 9.85 4.59
N LEU A 300 -2.78 8.90 3.78
CA LEU A 300 -3.56 8.23 2.75
C LEU A 300 -2.92 6.90 2.38
N ARG A 301 -3.73 5.84 2.30
CA ARG A 301 -3.32 4.57 1.70
C ARG A 301 -4.05 4.33 0.40
N PHE A 302 -3.35 4.00 -0.67
CA PHE A 302 -3.98 3.64 -1.93
C PHE A 302 -3.22 2.56 -2.67
N SER A 303 -3.93 1.80 -3.49
CA SER A 303 -3.34 0.80 -4.37
C SER A 303 -3.57 1.14 -5.84
N LEU A 304 -2.62 0.73 -6.69
CA LEU A 304 -2.69 0.87 -8.14
C LEU A 304 -2.46 -0.46 -8.84
N LEU A 305 -3.20 -0.72 -9.90
CA LEU A 305 -2.99 -1.85 -10.80
C LEU A 305 -3.40 -1.47 -12.23
N GLY A 306 -2.86 -2.15 -13.23
CA GLY A 306 -3.21 -1.98 -14.64
C GLY A 306 -3.38 -3.33 -15.33
N ASP A 307 -4.05 -3.33 -16.48
CA ASP A 307 -3.95 -4.45 -17.43
C ASP A 307 -4.40 -5.78 -16.80
N SER A 308 -5.46 -5.72 -15.99
CA SER A 308 -5.86 -6.82 -15.12
C SER A 308 -6.89 -7.75 -15.74
N GLY A 309 -7.67 -7.27 -16.72
CA GLY A 309 -8.98 -7.78 -17.14
C GLY A 309 -9.06 -9.16 -17.79
N GLY A 310 -8.15 -10.09 -17.50
CA GLY A 310 -8.14 -11.43 -18.08
C GLY A 310 -9.21 -12.36 -17.53
N GLY A 311 -9.62 -12.17 -16.26
CA GLY A 311 -10.37 -13.16 -15.47
C GLY A 311 -9.48 -14.26 -14.90
N SER A 312 -8.16 -14.04 -14.83
CA SER A 312 -7.18 -15.08 -14.49
C SER A 312 -7.10 -15.37 -12.99
N ALA A 313 -6.58 -16.55 -12.62
CA ALA A 313 -6.34 -16.90 -11.20
C ALA A 313 -5.55 -15.83 -10.46
N VAL A 314 -4.54 -15.29 -11.16
CA VAL A 314 -3.65 -14.25 -10.64
C VAL A 314 -4.42 -12.97 -10.35
N GLN A 315 -5.31 -12.55 -11.24
CA GLN A 315 -6.12 -11.34 -11.03
C GLN A 315 -6.95 -11.43 -9.74
N TYR A 316 -7.56 -12.59 -9.47
CA TYR A 316 -8.31 -12.80 -8.21
C TYR A 316 -7.41 -12.78 -6.98
N ARG A 317 -6.22 -13.38 -7.04
CA ARG A 317 -5.26 -13.31 -5.94
C ARG A 317 -4.79 -11.89 -5.68
N LEU A 318 -4.48 -11.12 -6.74
CA LEU A 318 -4.13 -9.71 -6.63
C LEU A 318 -5.29 -8.87 -6.03
N ALA A 319 -6.53 -9.13 -6.43
CA ALA A 319 -7.71 -8.47 -5.86
C ALA A 319 -7.83 -8.72 -4.35
N GLU A 320 -7.53 -9.94 -3.89
CA GLU A 320 -7.49 -10.26 -2.47
C GLU A 320 -6.32 -9.59 -1.75
N GLN A 321 -5.12 -9.56 -2.35
CA GLN A 321 -3.98 -8.83 -1.76
C GLN A 321 -4.26 -7.32 -1.63
N ILE A 322 -4.88 -6.71 -2.64
CA ILE A 322 -5.34 -5.30 -2.58
C ILE A 322 -6.34 -5.09 -1.44
N ARG A 323 -7.24 -6.05 -1.19
CA ARG A 323 -8.17 -5.98 -0.06
C ARG A 323 -7.43 -6.02 1.28
N LEU A 324 -6.36 -6.79 1.38
CA LEU A 324 -5.56 -6.95 2.60
C LEU A 324 -4.70 -5.71 2.92
N THR A 325 -4.38 -4.86 1.94
CA THR A 325 -3.63 -3.60 2.19
C THR A 325 -4.47 -2.50 2.84
N ALA A 326 -5.78 -2.72 3.01
CA ALA A 326 -6.71 -1.75 3.63
C ALA A 326 -6.62 -0.35 3.00
N SER A 327 -6.55 -0.29 1.67
CA SER A 327 -6.49 0.96 0.91
C SER A 327 -7.75 1.81 1.07
N ASP A 328 -7.58 3.12 1.20
CA ASP A 328 -8.68 4.10 1.23
C ASP A 328 -9.33 4.27 -0.16
N LEU A 329 -8.56 4.05 -1.23
CA LEU A 329 -9.01 4.04 -2.62
C LEU A 329 -8.13 3.14 -3.48
N VAL A 330 -8.63 2.74 -4.65
CA VAL A 330 -7.85 2.03 -5.68
C VAL A 330 -7.87 2.79 -6.99
N MET A 331 -6.71 2.91 -7.63
CA MET A 331 -6.53 3.48 -8.97
C MET A 331 -6.26 2.35 -9.96
N HIS A 332 -6.91 2.35 -11.12
CA HIS A 332 -6.57 1.43 -12.19
C HIS A 332 -6.03 2.18 -13.40
N THR A 333 -4.88 1.75 -13.93
CA THR A 333 -4.19 2.40 -15.06
C THR A 333 -4.73 1.95 -16.43
N GLY A 334 -6.02 1.58 -16.53
CA GLY A 334 -6.67 1.19 -17.78
C GLY A 334 -6.49 -0.29 -18.18
N ASP A 335 -7.16 -0.66 -19.29
CA ASP A 335 -7.31 -2.04 -19.78
C ASP A 335 -7.94 -2.97 -18.74
N MET A 336 -9.19 -2.62 -18.43
CA MET A 336 -9.97 -3.21 -17.35
C MET A 336 -10.50 -4.61 -17.70
N VAL A 337 -10.69 -4.86 -18.99
CA VAL A 337 -11.39 -6.05 -19.50
C VAL A 337 -10.76 -6.46 -20.84
N TYR A 338 -10.17 -7.67 -20.88
CA TYR A 338 -9.68 -8.30 -22.10
C TYR A 338 -10.70 -9.27 -22.69
N PRO A 339 -10.65 -9.56 -24.00
CA PRO A 339 -9.78 -8.93 -24.99
C PRO A 339 -10.22 -7.51 -25.38
N SER A 340 -11.43 -7.10 -24.98
CA SER A 340 -11.97 -5.75 -25.17
C SER A 340 -13.04 -5.48 -24.11
N LEU A 341 -13.20 -4.22 -23.71
CA LEU A 341 -14.30 -3.82 -22.84
C LEU A 341 -15.65 -3.92 -23.56
N VAL A 342 -16.51 -4.81 -23.05
CA VAL A 342 -17.89 -5.00 -23.52
C VAL A 342 -18.83 -5.26 -22.34
N PRO A 343 -20.13 -4.92 -22.46
CA PRO A 343 -21.12 -5.14 -21.40
C PRO A 343 -21.18 -6.59 -20.92
N GLU A 344 -20.96 -7.56 -21.82
CA GLU A 344 -21.04 -8.99 -21.52
C GLU A 344 -19.87 -9.50 -20.65
N LEU A 345 -18.77 -8.75 -20.58
CA LEU A 345 -17.53 -9.15 -19.90
C LEU A 345 -17.22 -8.36 -18.64
N VAL A 346 -17.70 -7.11 -18.55
CA VAL A 346 -17.32 -6.20 -17.47
C VAL A 346 -17.69 -6.75 -16.10
N ASP A 347 -18.83 -7.43 -15.97
CA ASP A 347 -19.18 -8.05 -14.70
C ASP A 347 -18.22 -9.19 -14.35
N LEU A 348 -17.92 -10.11 -15.26
CA LEU A 348 -17.11 -11.29 -14.93
C LEU A 348 -15.63 -10.99 -14.72
N ARG A 349 -15.09 -9.96 -15.39
CA ARG A 349 -13.65 -9.66 -15.39
C ARG A 349 -13.27 -8.43 -14.58
N TYR A 350 -14.26 -7.68 -14.08
CA TYR A 350 -14.04 -6.51 -13.24
C TYR A 350 -14.96 -6.52 -12.01
N TYR A 351 -16.28 -6.40 -12.16
CA TYR A 351 -17.17 -6.21 -11.01
C TYR A 351 -17.34 -7.45 -10.12
N SER A 352 -17.25 -8.68 -10.64
CA SER A 352 -17.30 -9.90 -9.83
C SER A 352 -16.00 -10.11 -9.05
N ILE A 353 -14.91 -9.50 -9.52
CA ILE A 353 -13.56 -9.63 -8.96
C ILE A 353 -13.34 -8.57 -7.88
N TYR A 354 -13.53 -7.30 -8.24
CA TYR A 354 -13.27 -6.16 -7.35
C TYR A 354 -14.51 -5.69 -6.60
N GLY A 355 -15.71 -6.01 -7.09
CA GLY A 355 -16.99 -5.57 -6.53
C GLY A 355 -17.18 -5.82 -5.04
N PRO A 356 -16.79 -6.99 -4.50
CA PRO A 356 -16.85 -7.21 -3.06
C PRO A 356 -16.08 -6.15 -2.24
N HIS A 357 -14.94 -5.68 -2.74
CA HIS A 357 -14.17 -4.59 -2.13
C HIS A 357 -14.77 -3.21 -2.43
N MET A 358 -15.32 -3.02 -3.64
CA MET A 358 -15.98 -1.79 -4.07
C MET A 358 -17.25 -1.44 -3.28
N ARG A 359 -17.74 -2.33 -2.42
CA ARG A 359 -18.77 -2.02 -1.41
C ARG A 359 -18.28 -1.05 -0.32
N SER A 360 -16.96 -0.89 -0.20
CA SER A 360 -16.35 -0.11 0.86
C SER A 360 -15.30 0.87 0.40
N VAL A 361 -14.62 0.56 -0.71
CA VAL A 361 -13.50 1.33 -1.22
C VAL A 361 -13.77 1.78 -2.66
N PRO A 362 -13.71 3.08 -2.99
CA PRO A 362 -13.93 3.54 -4.34
C PRO A 362 -12.77 3.15 -5.27
N TYR A 363 -13.11 2.69 -6.46
CA TYR A 363 -12.17 2.42 -7.55
C TYR A 363 -12.30 3.52 -8.61
N TYR A 364 -11.16 4.06 -9.03
CA TYR A 364 -11.06 5.06 -10.09
C TYR A 364 -10.22 4.49 -11.23
N VAL A 365 -10.68 4.64 -12.46
CA VAL A 365 -10.05 4.00 -13.62
C VAL A 365 -9.63 5.03 -14.67
N ALA A 366 -8.38 4.95 -15.12
CA ALA A 366 -7.95 5.48 -16.39
C ALA A 366 -8.50 4.61 -17.53
N THR A 367 -8.51 5.15 -18.75
CA THR A 367 -8.98 4.41 -19.93
C THR A 367 -7.78 3.94 -20.74
N GLY A 368 -7.71 2.64 -21.00
CA GLY A 368 -6.72 2.02 -21.86
C GLY A 368 -7.17 1.78 -23.29
N ASN A 369 -6.31 1.20 -24.11
CA ASN A 369 -6.61 0.99 -25.52
C ASN A 369 -7.64 -0.11 -25.75
N HIS A 370 -7.58 -1.22 -24.98
CA HIS A 370 -8.55 -2.31 -25.07
C HIS A 370 -9.93 -1.90 -24.54
N ASP A 371 -10.00 -0.86 -23.72
CA ASP A 371 -11.26 -0.27 -23.26
C ASP A 371 -12.03 0.44 -24.38
N LEU A 372 -11.38 0.74 -25.50
CA LEU A 372 -11.94 1.53 -26.62
C LEU A 372 -12.20 0.71 -27.89
N ASP A 373 -11.78 -0.55 -27.95
CA ASP A 373 -11.90 -1.44 -29.13
C ASP A 373 -13.32 -1.50 -29.72
N ARG A 374 -14.34 -1.33 -28.86
CA ARG A 374 -15.77 -1.44 -29.22
C ARG A 374 -16.51 -0.12 -29.26
N GLY A 375 -15.83 0.99 -29.03
CA GLY A 375 -16.41 2.32 -29.12
C GLY A 375 -15.90 3.26 -28.04
N ARG A 376 -15.79 4.56 -28.37
CA ARG A 376 -15.22 5.56 -27.45
C ARG A 376 -16.07 5.88 -26.22
N SER A 377 -17.38 5.65 -26.32
CA SER A 377 -18.32 5.87 -25.21
C SER A 377 -18.37 4.69 -24.24
N MET A 378 -17.87 3.51 -24.62
CA MET A 378 -17.96 2.28 -23.82
C MET A 378 -17.49 2.45 -22.37
N PRO A 379 -16.33 3.11 -22.08
CA PRO A 379 -15.91 3.31 -20.70
C PRO A 379 -16.87 4.20 -19.89
N SER A 380 -17.50 5.20 -20.49
CA SER A 380 -18.50 6.06 -19.81
C SER A 380 -19.86 5.35 -19.66
N GLU A 381 -20.17 4.36 -20.50
CA GLU A 381 -21.40 3.56 -20.39
C GLU A 381 -21.30 2.49 -19.30
N LEU A 382 -20.09 1.99 -19.00
CA LEU A 382 -19.88 0.84 -18.12
C LEU A 382 -19.23 1.15 -16.78
N PHE A 383 -18.54 2.28 -16.66
CA PHE A 383 -17.88 2.70 -15.42
C PHE A 383 -18.42 4.03 -14.91
N HIS A 384 -18.70 4.08 -13.61
CA HIS A 384 -19.07 5.29 -12.92
C HIS A 384 -17.80 6.09 -12.61
N ARG A 385 -17.52 7.17 -13.36
CA ARG A 385 -16.30 7.99 -13.22
C ARG A 385 -16.60 9.48 -12.99
N PRO A 386 -15.77 10.19 -12.20
CA PRO A 386 -15.95 11.62 -12.00
C PRO A 386 -15.91 12.38 -13.32
N THR A 387 -16.54 13.56 -13.35
CA THR A 387 -16.54 14.46 -14.51
C THR A 387 -15.55 15.61 -14.32
N ASN A 388 -15.40 16.43 -15.36
CA ASN A 388 -14.56 17.62 -15.35
C ASN A 388 -15.32 18.86 -15.84
N ASP A 389 -14.66 20.03 -15.78
CA ASP A 389 -15.27 21.33 -16.10
C ASP A 389 -14.99 21.86 -17.52
N THR A 390 -14.46 21.01 -18.41
CA THR A 390 -14.36 21.29 -19.84
C THR A 390 -15.75 21.37 -20.45
N SER A 391 -15.97 22.33 -21.34
CA SER A 391 -17.31 22.52 -21.90
C SER A 391 -17.73 21.36 -22.81
N ALA A 392 -19.04 21.11 -22.91
CA ALA A 392 -19.57 20.07 -23.80
C ALA A 392 -19.13 20.27 -25.27
N ALA A 393 -18.97 21.52 -25.72
CA ALA A 393 -18.50 21.84 -27.07
C ALA A 393 -17.03 21.46 -27.27
N GLU A 394 -16.17 21.71 -26.28
CA GLU A 394 -14.76 21.32 -26.32
C GLU A 394 -14.58 19.81 -26.24
N HIS A 395 -15.37 19.12 -25.41
CA HIS A 395 -15.43 17.67 -25.36
C HIS A 395 -15.81 17.07 -26.73
N ALA A 396 -16.89 17.59 -27.34
CA ALA A 396 -17.32 17.17 -28.66
C ALA A 396 -16.23 17.40 -29.72
N ALA A 397 -15.55 18.55 -29.70
CA ALA A 397 -14.46 18.88 -30.61
C ALA A 397 -13.26 17.94 -30.45
N ALA A 398 -12.91 17.58 -29.21
CA ALA A 398 -11.84 16.63 -28.90
C ALA A 398 -12.27 15.17 -29.01
N ARG A 399 -13.55 14.89 -29.30
CA ARG A 399 -14.13 13.53 -29.30
C ARG A 399 -13.89 12.79 -27.99
N THR A 400 -14.10 13.50 -26.90
CA THR A 400 -14.02 13.01 -25.51
C THR A 400 -15.35 13.27 -24.80
N PHE A 401 -15.48 12.75 -23.60
CA PHE A 401 -16.66 12.85 -22.73
C PHE A 401 -16.27 13.44 -21.38
N PRO A 402 -17.20 14.00 -20.60
CA PRO A 402 -16.92 14.55 -19.28
C PRO A 402 -16.14 13.60 -18.35
N GLU A 403 -16.35 12.29 -18.49
CA GLU A 403 -15.68 11.27 -17.67
C GLU A 403 -14.35 10.78 -18.24
N SER A 404 -13.93 11.26 -19.41
CA SER A 404 -12.73 10.79 -20.09
C SER A 404 -11.44 11.06 -19.31
N TYR A 405 -11.38 12.21 -18.65
CA TYR A 405 -10.27 12.65 -17.81
C TYR A 405 -10.85 13.49 -16.68
N TYR A 406 -10.27 13.36 -15.50
CA TYR A 406 -10.84 13.93 -14.28
C TYR A 406 -9.77 13.99 -13.18
N THR A 407 -10.12 14.64 -12.08
CA THR A 407 -9.26 14.68 -10.89
C THR A 407 -10.01 14.20 -9.66
N VAL A 408 -9.29 13.54 -8.77
CA VAL A 408 -9.80 13.04 -7.49
C VAL A 408 -8.90 13.60 -6.41
N ARG A 409 -9.49 14.19 -5.37
CA ARG A 409 -8.77 14.54 -4.14
C ARG A 409 -9.19 13.57 -3.04
N HIS A 410 -8.20 13.02 -2.35
CA HIS A 410 -8.42 12.17 -1.19
C HIS A 410 -7.33 12.48 -0.15
N GLY A 411 -7.73 13.04 0.99
CA GLY A 411 -6.80 13.45 2.04
C GLY A 411 -5.72 14.42 1.51
N PRO A 412 -4.43 14.12 1.73
CA PRO A 412 -3.32 14.98 1.33
C PRO A 412 -2.96 14.87 -0.16
N ALA A 413 -3.61 13.98 -0.93
CA ALA A 413 -3.25 13.71 -2.32
C ALA A 413 -4.31 14.19 -3.32
N GLN A 414 -3.86 14.60 -4.49
CA GLN A 414 -4.69 14.80 -5.67
C GLN A 414 -4.16 13.99 -6.86
N PHE A 415 -5.07 13.23 -7.46
CA PHE A 415 -4.84 12.39 -8.62
C PHE A 415 -5.38 13.10 -9.86
N PHE A 416 -4.61 13.07 -10.94
CA PHE A 416 -4.98 13.63 -12.24
C PHE A 416 -5.03 12.48 -13.23
N VAL A 417 -6.24 12.01 -13.52
CA VAL A 417 -6.48 10.84 -14.37
C VAL A 417 -6.65 11.32 -15.81
N LEU A 418 -5.74 10.88 -16.69
CA LEU A 418 -5.67 11.33 -18.08
C LEU A 418 -6.13 10.26 -19.06
N LEU A 419 -6.75 10.71 -20.15
CA LEU A 419 -7.06 9.90 -21.32
C LEU A 419 -5.84 9.91 -22.28
N ALA A 420 -5.06 8.82 -22.26
CA ALA A 420 -3.96 8.58 -23.20
C ALA A 420 -3.87 7.09 -23.68
N PRO A 421 -4.76 6.61 -24.58
CA PRO A 421 -4.88 5.20 -24.99
C PRO A 421 -4.47 4.87 -26.46
N PHE A 422 -3.46 5.56 -27.03
CA PHE A 422 -2.84 5.40 -28.38
C PHE A 422 -3.72 5.47 -29.65
N PHE A 423 -4.99 5.03 -29.67
CA PHE A 423 -5.70 4.67 -30.91
C PHE A 423 -5.99 5.76 -31.98
N ASN A 424 -5.52 7.04 -31.88
CA ASN A 424 -5.74 8.02 -32.96
C ASN A 424 -4.80 9.25 -33.15
N GLN A 425 -3.81 9.59 -32.31
CA GLN A 425 -2.90 10.77 -32.48
C GLN A 425 -3.40 12.18 -31.99
N TYR A 426 -4.19 12.39 -30.94
CA TYR A 426 -3.91 12.14 -29.54
C TYR A 426 -5.10 12.72 -28.77
N ALA A 427 -5.64 11.99 -27.79
CA ALA A 427 -6.58 12.61 -26.83
C ALA A 427 -5.90 13.70 -25.98
N LEU A 428 -4.56 13.72 -25.95
CA LEU A 428 -3.73 14.66 -25.23
C LEU A 428 -2.60 15.21 -26.11
N THR A 429 -2.77 16.42 -26.62
CA THR A 429 -1.77 17.21 -27.37
C THR A 429 -1.64 18.60 -26.78
N GLU A 430 -0.55 19.28 -27.12
CA GLU A 430 -0.37 20.67 -26.74
C GLU A 430 -1.59 21.53 -27.13
N ASN A 431 -2.07 22.30 -26.16
CA ASN A 431 -3.20 23.23 -26.25
C ASN A 431 -4.55 22.61 -26.62
N ASN A 432 -4.69 21.29 -26.60
CA ASN A 432 -6.01 20.67 -26.71
C ASN A 432 -6.81 20.84 -25.39
N PRO A 433 -8.13 20.58 -25.38
CA PRO A 433 -8.95 20.79 -24.19
C PRO A 433 -8.44 20.07 -22.94
N GLN A 434 -7.99 18.81 -23.05
CA GLN A 434 -7.45 18.05 -21.93
C GLN A 434 -6.14 18.67 -21.39
N HIS A 435 -5.23 19.11 -22.26
CA HIS A 435 -3.97 19.75 -21.85
C HIS A 435 -4.22 21.10 -21.18
N LEU A 436 -5.15 21.92 -21.71
CA LEU A 436 -5.54 23.19 -21.11
C LEU A 436 -6.22 23.00 -19.75
N TRP A 437 -7.09 21.98 -19.65
CA TRP A 437 -7.69 21.55 -18.40
C TRP A 437 -6.62 21.13 -17.38
N LEU A 438 -5.68 20.26 -17.78
CA LEU A 438 -4.60 19.77 -16.90
C LEU A 438 -3.76 20.93 -16.34
N LYS A 439 -3.33 21.87 -17.19
CA LYS A 439 -2.62 23.09 -16.77
C LYS A 439 -3.39 23.89 -15.73
N LYS A 440 -4.70 24.06 -15.95
CA LYS A 440 -5.58 24.79 -15.05
C LYS A 440 -5.70 24.09 -13.69
N VAL A 441 -5.95 22.79 -13.67
CA VAL A 441 -6.16 22.05 -12.40
C VAL A 441 -4.87 21.84 -11.62
N LEU A 442 -3.73 21.62 -12.28
CA LEU A 442 -2.42 21.55 -11.62
C LEU A 442 -2.06 22.89 -10.96
N ARG A 443 -2.27 24.00 -11.67
CA ARG A 443 -2.04 25.34 -11.12
C ARG A 443 -2.95 25.68 -9.93
N ALA A 444 -4.17 25.16 -9.92
CA ALA A 444 -5.14 25.39 -8.85
C ALA A 444 -4.92 24.45 -7.63
N SER A 445 -4.20 23.35 -7.81
CA SER A 445 -4.02 22.34 -6.77
C SER A 445 -3.18 22.84 -5.61
N THR A 446 -3.73 22.74 -4.40
CA THR A 446 -3.01 22.99 -3.14
C THR A 446 -2.60 21.70 -2.45
N SER A 447 -2.92 20.54 -3.03
CA SER A 447 -2.64 19.24 -2.42
C SER A 447 -1.14 19.03 -2.24
N PRO A 448 -0.71 18.57 -1.05
CA PRO A 448 0.67 18.21 -0.78
C PRO A 448 1.28 17.23 -1.76
N TRP A 449 0.53 16.19 -2.11
CA TRP A 449 0.92 15.13 -3.01
C TRP A 449 0.10 15.19 -4.29
N LYS A 450 0.77 15.09 -5.44
CA LYS A 450 0.18 15.16 -6.77
C LYS A 450 0.66 13.99 -7.61
N PHE A 451 -0.29 13.24 -8.17
CA PHE A 451 -0.02 12.04 -8.96
C PHE A 451 -0.75 12.07 -10.29
N ILE A 452 -0.06 11.75 -11.38
CA ILE A 452 -0.71 11.48 -12.67
C ILE A 452 -1.02 9.99 -12.76
N VAL A 453 -2.21 9.66 -13.26
CA VAL A 453 -2.59 8.30 -13.61
C VAL A 453 -3.01 8.31 -15.08
N LEU A 454 -2.36 7.50 -15.90
CA LEU A 454 -2.74 7.31 -17.30
C LEU A 454 -2.52 5.86 -17.71
N HIS A 455 -2.91 5.50 -18.94
CA HIS A 455 -2.71 4.14 -19.41
C HIS A 455 -1.33 3.93 -20.03
N HIS A 456 -0.92 4.74 -21.01
CA HIS A 456 0.35 4.48 -21.65
C HIS A 456 1.55 5.07 -20.94
N PRO A 457 2.66 4.34 -20.86
CA PRO A 457 3.87 4.84 -20.24
C PRO A 457 4.48 5.98 -21.06
N ILE A 458 5.05 6.96 -20.37
CA ILE A 458 5.91 7.97 -21.00
C ILE A 458 7.33 7.46 -21.22
N ARG A 459 7.66 6.30 -20.66
CA ARG A 459 8.93 5.57 -20.78
C ARG A 459 8.71 4.09 -20.48
N THR A 460 9.38 3.22 -21.21
CA THR A 460 9.28 1.77 -21.05
C THR A 460 10.51 1.07 -21.62
N SER A 461 10.92 -0.02 -20.97
CA SER A 461 11.93 -0.96 -21.47
C SER A 461 11.31 -2.19 -22.16
N SER A 462 9.98 -2.31 -22.15
CA SER A 462 9.26 -3.50 -22.62
C SER A 462 8.80 -3.40 -24.09
N LEU A 463 7.87 -4.26 -24.48
CA LEU A 463 7.50 -4.57 -25.85
C LEU A 463 7.11 -3.33 -26.68
N HIS A 464 6.45 -2.35 -26.05
CA HIS A 464 5.95 -1.14 -26.70
C HIS A 464 6.95 0.02 -26.75
N ARG A 465 8.23 -0.22 -26.41
CA ARG A 465 9.29 0.81 -26.41
C ARG A 465 9.48 1.57 -27.72
N PHE A 466 9.29 0.91 -28.85
CA PHE A 466 9.53 1.49 -30.18
C PHE A 466 8.24 1.82 -30.93
N ASP A 467 7.11 1.87 -30.24
CA ASP A 467 5.84 2.20 -30.87
C ASP A 467 5.88 3.65 -31.41
N ASP A 468 5.46 3.76 -32.66
CA ASP A 468 5.27 4.99 -33.43
C ASP A 468 4.01 4.78 -34.28
N TYR A 469 2.85 4.79 -33.61
CA TYR A 469 1.56 4.52 -34.24
C TYR A 469 1.21 5.54 -35.32
N ASN A 470 1.67 6.79 -35.15
CA ASN A 470 1.39 7.89 -36.09
C ASN A 470 2.40 7.95 -37.27
N ARG A 471 3.51 7.21 -37.18
CA ARG A 471 4.58 7.08 -38.18
C ARG A 471 5.33 8.37 -38.48
N ASN A 472 5.53 9.22 -37.49
CA ASN A 472 6.27 10.49 -37.62
C ASN A 472 7.78 10.34 -37.35
N LEU A 473 8.27 9.11 -37.13
CA LEU A 473 9.66 8.78 -36.79
C LEU A 473 10.09 9.22 -35.39
N LYS A 474 9.13 9.54 -34.51
CA LYS A 474 9.32 9.79 -33.09
C LYS A 474 8.53 8.74 -32.32
N ARG A 475 9.11 8.23 -31.22
CA ARG A 475 8.42 7.25 -30.37
C ARG A 475 7.27 7.95 -29.64
N ASP A 476 6.12 7.29 -29.56
CA ASP A 476 4.93 7.89 -28.93
C ASP A 476 5.20 8.24 -27.44
N ALA A 477 5.97 7.40 -26.74
CA ALA A 477 6.42 7.64 -25.37
C ALA A 477 7.24 8.94 -25.24
N ASP A 478 8.12 9.24 -26.22
CA ASP A 478 8.91 10.47 -26.21
C ASP A 478 8.02 11.71 -26.41
N GLU A 479 7.01 11.63 -27.27
CA GLU A 479 6.07 12.74 -27.50
C GLU A 479 5.25 13.03 -26.24
N LEU A 480 4.72 11.99 -25.60
CA LEU A 480 3.94 12.13 -24.39
C LEU A 480 4.79 12.66 -23.22
N ARG A 481 6.02 12.18 -23.08
CA ARG A 481 6.98 12.69 -22.09
C ARG A 481 7.26 14.18 -22.29
N ASP A 482 7.57 14.59 -23.53
CA ASP A 482 7.97 15.97 -23.82
C ASP A 482 6.80 16.95 -23.58
N LEU A 483 5.56 16.49 -23.68
CA LEU A 483 4.36 17.25 -23.34
C LEU A 483 4.12 17.35 -21.83
N LEU A 484 4.28 16.25 -21.09
CA LEU A 484 3.89 16.15 -19.68
C LEU A 484 4.96 16.64 -18.71
N MET A 485 6.21 16.23 -18.89
CA MET A 485 7.29 16.50 -17.93
C MET A 485 7.51 17.99 -17.61
N PRO A 486 7.37 18.94 -18.57
CA PRO A 486 7.44 20.37 -18.24
C PRO A 486 6.38 20.80 -17.23
N LEU A 487 5.15 20.28 -17.33
CA LEU A 487 4.07 20.57 -16.39
C LEU A 487 4.30 19.91 -15.04
N MET A 488 4.85 18.69 -15.02
CA MET A 488 5.18 17.98 -13.78
C MET A 488 6.19 18.76 -12.95
N LYS A 489 7.24 19.24 -13.62
CA LYS A 489 8.27 20.09 -13.02
C LYS A 489 7.71 21.41 -12.51
N GLU A 490 6.91 22.10 -13.33
CA GLU A 490 6.34 23.41 -12.97
C GLU A 490 5.42 23.34 -11.73
N HIS A 491 4.69 22.23 -11.57
CA HIS A 491 3.66 22.08 -10.53
C HIS A 491 4.02 21.11 -9.41
N GLY A 492 5.24 20.58 -9.41
CA GLY A 492 5.74 19.66 -8.39
C GLY A 492 4.90 18.40 -8.29
N VAL A 493 4.77 17.66 -9.39
CA VAL A 493 4.14 16.34 -9.42
C VAL A 493 5.17 15.28 -9.01
N GLN A 494 4.81 14.42 -8.06
CA GLN A 494 5.75 13.43 -7.51
C GLN A 494 5.83 12.16 -8.35
N MET A 495 4.70 11.67 -8.88
CA MET A 495 4.69 10.38 -9.59
C MET A 495 3.73 10.37 -10.77
N ILE A 496 4.09 9.60 -11.78
CA ILE A 496 3.26 9.22 -12.92
C ILE A 496 3.12 7.69 -12.90
N PHE A 497 1.88 7.23 -12.84
CA PHE A 497 1.54 5.81 -12.92
C PHE A 497 0.93 5.48 -14.27
N SER A 498 1.42 4.41 -14.90
CA SER A 498 0.95 3.90 -16.18
C SER A 498 0.71 2.38 -16.18
N GLY A 499 0.03 1.88 -17.20
CA GLY A 499 -0.20 0.47 -17.51
C GLY A 499 0.44 0.08 -18.85
N HIS A 500 -0.30 -0.68 -19.67
CA HIS A 500 -0.05 -1.05 -21.07
C HIS A 500 1.09 -2.04 -21.34
N ASP A 501 2.31 -1.73 -20.90
CA ASP A 501 3.42 -2.68 -20.99
C ASP A 501 3.35 -3.63 -19.80
N HIS A 502 2.91 -4.88 -20.00
CA HIS A 502 2.60 -5.85 -18.94
C HIS A 502 3.82 -6.32 -18.12
N VAL A 503 4.41 -5.39 -17.38
CA VAL A 503 5.59 -5.48 -16.54
C VAL A 503 5.42 -4.57 -15.33
N TYR A 504 6.20 -4.81 -14.29
CA TYR A 504 6.55 -3.77 -13.33
C TYR A 504 7.78 -3.04 -13.85
N GLU A 505 7.72 -1.71 -13.91
CA GLU A 505 8.92 -0.92 -14.17
C GLU A 505 8.91 0.39 -13.38
N ARG A 506 9.94 0.65 -12.58
CA ARG A 506 10.15 1.91 -11.87
C ARG A 506 11.35 2.62 -12.45
N PHE A 507 11.21 3.91 -12.69
CA PHE A 507 12.30 4.75 -13.21
C PHE A 507 12.90 5.64 -12.14
N GLN A 508 14.16 6.01 -12.33
CA GLN A 508 14.81 7.11 -11.64
C GLN A 508 13.98 8.40 -11.77
N PRO A 509 14.00 9.27 -10.75
CA PRO A 509 13.30 10.54 -10.83
C PRO A 509 13.89 11.41 -11.94
N VAL A 510 13.03 12.22 -12.57
CA VAL A 510 13.43 13.28 -13.48
C VAL A 510 12.74 14.55 -13.04
N ASP A 511 13.50 15.58 -12.67
CA ASP A 511 12.93 16.84 -12.16
C ASP A 511 12.01 16.63 -10.94
N GLY A 512 12.29 15.60 -10.12
CA GLY A 512 11.53 15.25 -8.92
C GLY A 512 10.30 14.37 -9.16
N THR A 513 10.07 13.92 -10.40
CA THR A 513 8.95 13.05 -10.76
C THR A 513 9.42 11.62 -11.07
N VAL A 514 8.82 10.63 -10.40
CA VAL A 514 9.04 9.19 -10.62
C VAL A 514 8.03 8.64 -11.62
N ASN A 515 8.46 7.75 -12.51
CA ASN A 515 7.54 7.03 -13.41
C ASN A 515 7.45 5.57 -12.98
N ILE A 516 6.25 5.01 -12.94
CA ILE A 516 6.01 3.61 -12.54
C ILE A 516 4.99 2.97 -13.48
N ILE A 517 5.37 1.86 -14.12
CA ILE A 517 4.49 0.97 -14.87
C ILE A 517 3.93 -0.08 -13.91
N THR A 518 2.61 -0.18 -13.87
CA THR A 518 1.81 -0.97 -12.90
C THR A 518 0.97 -2.05 -13.58
N ALA A 519 1.39 -2.49 -14.78
CA ALA A 519 0.62 -3.30 -15.72
C ALA A 519 0.67 -4.82 -15.46
N GLY A 520 0.99 -5.23 -14.23
CA GLY A 520 1.08 -6.64 -13.85
C GLY A 520 -0.24 -7.21 -13.31
N GLY A 521 -1.38 -6.59 -13.58
CA GLY A 521 -2.64 -6.88 -12.89
C GLY A 521 -3.31 -8.21 -13.25
N GLY A 522 -2.84 -8.92 -14.29
CA GLY A 522 -3.40 -10.22 -14.67
C GLY A 522 -3.30 -10.58 -16.15
N GLY A 523 -3.02 -9.61 -17.04
CA GLY A 523 -2.73 -9.84 -18.46
C GLY A 523 -1.41 -10.59 -18.71
N SER A 524 -1.23 -11.18 -19.89
CA SER A 524 0.01 -11.93 -20.21
C SER A 524 1.24 -11.04 -20.10
N LEU A 525 2.20 -11.41 -19.26
CA LEU A 525 3.40 -10.61 -19.02
C LEU A 525 4.28 -10.47 -20.26
N TYR A 526 4.93 -9.31 -20.40
CA TYR A 526 5.80 -8.99 -21.53
C TYR A 526 7.29 -9.17 -21.17
N PRO A 527 8.14 -9.51 -22.16
CA PRO A 527 9.57 -9.58 -21.95
C PRO A 527 10.21 -8.19 -21.93
N LEU A 528 11.46 -8.13 -21.46
CA LEU A 528 12.34 -6.99 -21.71
C LEU A 528 12.62 -6.87 -23.22
N ARG A 529 12.53 -5.65 -23.76
CA ARG A 529 12.79 -5.36 -25.18
C ARG A 529 14.12 -4.65 -25.40
N GLU A 530 14.31 -3.51 -24.73
CA GLU A 530 15.57 -2.77 -24.65
C GLU A 530 15.53 -1.92 -23.39
N TYR A 531 16.57 -2.00 -22.57
CA TYR A 531 16.67 -1.28 -21.31
C TYR A 531 16.69 0.24 -21.51
N ASP A 532 15.89 0.97 -20.73
CA ASP A 532 15.98 2.41 -20.60
C ASP A 532 17.04 2.79 -19.57
N VAL A 533 17.92 3.74 -19.89
CA VAL A 533 19.02 4.17 -19.01
C VAL A 533 18.56 4.76 -17.68
N LEU A 534 17.28 5.12 -17.56
CA LEU A 534 16.69 5.60 -16.30
C LEU A 534 15.78 4.57 -15.64
N SER A 535 15.71 3.34 -16.14
CA SER A 535 15.03 2.26 -15.45
C SER A 535 15.82 1.96 -14.17
N ALA A 536 15.15 2.02 -13.02
CA ALA A 536 15.70 1.62 -11.73
C ALA A 536 15.38 0.15 -11.42
N ARG A 537 14.19 -0.28 -11.86
CA ARG A 537 13.66 -1.61 -11.61
C ARG A 537 12.85 -2.06 -12.80
N PHE A 538 13.12 -3.25 -13.32
CA PHE A 538 12.29 -3.89 -14.35
C PHE A 538 12.01 -5.34 -13.94
N LEU A 539 10.74 -5.75 -13.96
CA LEU A 539 10.34 -7.12 -13.70
C LEU A 539 9.14 -7.52 -14.59
N SER A 540 9.29 -8.63 -15.30
CA SER A 540 8.17 -9.32 -15.93
C SER A 540 7.45 -10.14 -14.84
N GLN A 541 6.60 -9.47 -14.06
CA GLN A 541 5.99 -10.01 -12.84
C GLN A 541 4.57 -9.52 -12.67
N TYR A 542 3.69 -10.42 -12.23
CA TYR A 542 2.34 -10.06 -11.81
C TYR A 542 2.38 -9.33 -10.46
N HIS A 543 1.73 -8.18 -10.38
CA HIS A 543 1.83 -7.31 -9.22
C HIS A 543 0.71 -6.26 -9.18
N PHE A 544 0.61 -5.59 -8.03
CA PHE A 544 0.02 -4.27 -7.87
C PHE A 544 0.99 -3.38 -7.09
N VAL A 545 0.77 -2.07 -7.08
CA VAL A 545 1.53 -1.11 -6.27
C VAL A 545 0.68 -0.62 -5.12
N HIS A 546 1.23 -0.54 -3.93
CA HIS A 546 0.61 0.07 -2.76
C HIS A 546 1.42 1.30 -2.33
N VAL A 547 0.71 2.35 -1.92
CA VAL A 547 1.31 3.61 -1.51
C VAL A 547 0.72 4.01 -0.15
N ASP A 548 1.60 4.28 0.81
CA ASP A 548 1.26 4.79 2.13
C ASP A 548 1.88 6.19 2.32
N ILE A 549 1.03 7.18 2.53
CA ILE A 549 1.42 8.56 2.79
C ILE A 549 1.19 8.86 4.27
N GLU A 550 2.20 9.42 4.92
CA GLU A 550 2.13 9.98 6.27
C GLU A 550 2.83 11.34 6.32
N GLY A 551 2.04 12.41 6.29
CA GLY A 551 2.49 13.79 6.31
C GLY A 551 3.38 14.13 5.12
N LEU A 552 4.69 14.14 5.38
CA LEU A 552 5.74 14.46 4.43
C LEU A 552 6.43 13.23 3.85
N THR A 553 6.06 12.03 4.30
CA THR A 553 6.64 10.77 3.83
C THR A 553 5.62 10.04 2.95
N CYS A 554 6.10 9.46 1.85
CA CYS A 554 5.32 8.63 0.93
C CYS A 554 6.13 7.37 0.63
N ARG A 555 5.67 6.23 1.13
CA ARG A 555 6.25 4.91 0.86
C ARG A 555 5.48 4.25 -0.27
N VAL A 556 6.19 3.62 -1.19
CA VAL A 556 5.64 2.88 -2.33
C VAL A 556 6.19 1.47 -2.30
N ASP A 557 5.32 0.47 -2.32
CA ASP A 557 5.68 -0.96 -2.34
C ASP A 557 5.04 -1.62 -3.58
N ALA A 558 5.82 -2.39 -4.34
CA ALA A 558 5.32 -3.27 -5.40
C ALA A 558 5.17 -4.69 -4.85
N ILE A 559 3.96 -5.24 -4.95
CA ILE A 559 3.53 -6.45 -4.25
C ILE A 559 3.05 -7.48 -5.27
N ASP A 560 3.56 -8.71 -5.19
CA ASP A 560 3.15 -9.82 -6.05
C ASP A 560 1.78 -10.44 -5.67
N ASP A 561 1.32 -11.44 -6.43
CA ASP A 561 0.05 -12.13 -6.17
C ASP A 561 0.09 -13.10 -4.97
N ALA A 562 1.24 -13.26 -4.33
CA ALA A 562 1.42 -13.98 -3.07
C ALA A 562 1.54 -13.04 -1.85
N GLY A 563 1.58 -11.72 -2.06
CA GLY A 563 1.70 -10.72 -1.01
C GLY A 563 3.14 -10.35 -0.64
N HIS A 564 4.15 -10.78 -1.42
CA HIS A 564 5.54 -10.39 -1.19
C HIS A 564 5.85 -9.03 -1.80
N VAL A 565 6.50 -8.16 -1.03
CA VAL A 565 7.09 -6.91 -1.52
C VAL A 565 8.40 -7.25 -2.22
N PHE A 566 8.50 -6.98 -3.54
CA PHE A 566 9.71 -7.26 -4.34
C PHE A 566 10.43 -5.99 -4.81
N ASP A 567 9.81 -4.83 -4.62
CA ASP A 567 10.41 -3.52 -4.79
C ASP A 567 9.72 -2.54 -3.83
N SER A 568 10.48 -1.60 -3.30
CA SER A 568 9.98 -0.55 -2.42
C SER A 568 10.76 0.72 -2.71
N PHE A 569 10.22 1.89 -2.37
CA PHE A 569 11.00 3.11 -2.16
C PHE A 569 10.21 4.10 -1.29
N VAL A 570 10.92 5.05 -0.68
CA VAL A 570 10.30 6.10 0.13
C VAL A 570 10.69 7.47 -0.43
N MET A 571 9.72 8.37 -0.51
CA MET A 571 9.88 9.76 -0.90
C MET A 571 9.57 10.66 0.29
N GLN A 572 10.51 11.54 0.62
CA GLN A 572 10.35 12.58 1.62
C GLN A 572 10.14 13.95 0.96
N ARG A 573 9.08 14.66 1.34
CA ARG A 573 8.75 16.03 0.96
C ARG A 573 9.27 16.97 2.04
N ASP A 574 10.42 17.60 1.80
CA ASP A 574 11.19 18.42 2.76
C ASP A 574 11.93 17.63 3.86
N VAL A 575 13.22 17.94 4.05
CA VAL A 575 14.07 17.36 5.09
C VAL A 575 13.76 18.05 6.42
N VAL A 576 13.14 17.34 7.36
CA VAL A 576 13.17 17.75 8.78
C VAL A 576 14.40 17.08 9.39
N PRO A 577 15.44 17.83 9.78
CA PRO A 577 16.52 17.23 10.56
C PRO A 577 15.92 16.81 11.89
N VAL A 578 15.79 15.50 12.11
CA VAL A 578 15.61 14.99 13.47
C VAL A 578 16.90 15.30 14.21
N SER A 579 16.80 15.79 15.45
CA SER A 579 17.97 16.21 16.24
C SER A 579 18.94 15.07 16.54
N SER A 580 18.44 13.82 16.61
CA SER A 580 19.22 12.59 16.66
C SER A 580 18.36 11.38 16.26
N HIS A 581 18.99 10.32 15.73
CA HIS A 581 18.35 9.01 15.52
C HIS A 581 19.14 7.93 16.26
N ALA A 582 18.44 7.00 16.90
CA ALA A 582 19.07 5.81 17.46
C ALA A 582 19.33 4.78 16.36
N SER A 583 20.53 4.22 16.34
CA SER A 583 20.83 2.98 15.62
C SER A 583 20.28 1.77 16.39
N VAL A 584 20.35 0.58 15.78
CA VAL A 584 19.96 -0.68 16.41
C VAL A 584 21.18 -1.59 16.51
N TRP A 585 21.30 -2.32 17.62
CA TRP A 585 22.28 -3.38 17.74
C TRP A 585 21.88 -4.57 16.86
N HIS A 586 22.69 -4.88 15.85
CA HIS A 586 22.39 -5.95 14.91
C HIS A 586 23.68 -6.43 14.24
N SER A 587 23.84 -7.75 14.14
CA SER A 587 24.87 -8.40 13.32
C SER A 587 24.21 -8.98 12.07
N PRO A 588 24.21 -8.25 10.94
CA PRO A 588 23.69 -8.74 9.67
C PRO A 588 24.30 -10.08 9.30
N LEU A 589 23.47 -10.95 8.73
CA LEU A 589 23.88 -12.18 8.10
C LEU A 589 24.77 -11.85 6.91
N VAL A 590 26.06 -12.05 7.12
CA VAL A 590 27.04 -11.95 6.05
C VAL A 590 26.91 -13.16 5.14
N GLU A 591 26.42 -12.95 3.92
CA GLU A 591 26.26 -14.03 2.96
C GLU A 591 27.62 -14.40 2.33
N GLU A 592 28.05 -15.65 2.53
CA GLU A 592 29.24 -16.19 1.87
C GLU A 592 28.86 -16.81 0.52
N GLY A 593 29.27 -16.17 -0.58
CA GLY A 593 29.05 -16.67 -1.94
C GLY A 593 29.76 -15.82 -2.99
N GLY A 594 30.24 -16.44 -4.07
CA GLY A 594 30.73 -15.69 -5.24
C GLY A 594 29.56 -15.05 -5.99
N ALA A 595 29.81 -13.94 -6.67
CA ALA A 595 28.83 -13.23 -7.49
C ALA A 595 27.95 -14.18 -8.32
N GLY A 596 26.64 -13.92 -8.32
CA GLY A 596 25.65 -14.66 -9.11
C GLY A 596 25.66 -14.31 -10.60
N ASP A 597 26.33 -13.22 -10.96
CA ASP A 597 26.50 -12.72 -12.33
C ASP A 597 27.94 -12.26 -12.62
N ALA A 598 28.17 -11.74 -13.83
CA ALA A 598 29.49 -11.25 -14.25
C ALA A 598 29.88 -9.90 -13.64
N ASP A 599 28.95 -9.23 -12.94
CA ASP A 599 29.06 -7.85 -12.47
C ASP A 599 29.25 -7.74 -10.95
N GLY A 600 29.41 -8.87 -10.27
CA GLY A 600 29.70 -8.90 -8.84
C GLY A 600 28.46 -8.95 -7.94
N ASN A 601 27.24 -8.97 -8.50
CA ASN A 601 26.02 -8.90 -7.68
C ASN A 601 25.60 -10.27 -7.17
N LEU A 602 24.93 -10.27 -6.01
CA LEU A 602 24.21 -11.44 -5.56
C LEU A 602 22.73 -11.36 -5.98
N LEU A 603 22.15 -12.50 -6.35
CA LEU A 603 20.79 -12.61 -6.91
C LEU A 603 19.78 -13.08 -5.86
N ASN A 604 18.59 -12.46 -5.85
CA ASN A 604 17.41 -12.90 -5.08
C ASN A 604 17.60 -12.99 -3.54
N GLN A 605 18.45 -12.16 -2.95
CA GLN A 605 18.77 -12.21 -1.52
C GLN A 605 17.96 -11.24 -0.67
N ARG A 606 17.96 -11.51 0.64
CA ARG A 606 17.19 -10.77 1.64
C ARG A 606 18.11 -9.79 2.34
N PHE A 607 17.73 -8.53 2.30
CA PHE A 607 18.30 -7.48 3.13
C PHE A 607 17.74 -7.62 4.56
N ASP A 608 18.60 -7.75 5.57
CA ASP A 608 18.22 -8.13 6.93
C ASP A 608 18.43 -7.01 7.98
N PHE A 609 18.70 -5.80 7.51
CA PHE A 609 18.80 -4.62 8.35
C PHE A 609 17.47 -4.29 9.09
N ASN A 610 17.49 -4.33 10.43
CA ASN A 610 16.38 -3.91 11.30
C ASN A 610 16.59 -2.56 12.00
N GLY A 611 15.66 -1.61 11.89
CA GLY A 611 15.75 -0.36 12.66
C GLY A 611 14.86 0.77 12.14
N ALA A 612 14.99 1.96 12.71
CA ALA A 612 14.29 3.13 12.19
C ALA A 612 14.93 3.56 10.85
N PRO A 613 14.16 3.69 9.76
CA PRO A 613 14.70 4.11 8.46
C PRO A 613 15.08 5.59 8.46
N LEU A 614 16.28 5.90 7.93
CA LEU A 614 16.68 7.26 7.58
C LEU A 614 16.33 7.50 6.12
N VAL A 615 15.25 8.23 5.85
CA VAL A 615 14.75 8.43 4.49
C VAL A 615 15.47 9.61 3.82
N ALA A 616 16.08 9.38 2.66
CA ALA A 616 16.62 10.47 1.84
C ALA A 616 15.51 11.13 1.00
N SER A 617 15.64 12.45 0.76
CA SER A 617 14.78 13.14 -0.21
C SER A 617 15.00 12.57 -1.62
N MET A 618 13.96 12.60 -2.46
CA MET A 618 14.11 12.22 -3.86
C MET A 618 14.90 13.27 -4.64
N GLY A 619 15.94 12.83 -5.34
CA GLY A 619 16.77 13.70 -6.18
C GLY A 619 16.17 13.96 -7.55
N ARG A 620 16.87 14.77 -8.35
CA ARG A 620 16.47 15.12 -9.71
C ARG A 620 16.74 14.00 -10.71
N TYR A 621 17.77 13.19 -10.48
CA TYR A 621 18.22 12.11 -11.36
C TYR A 621 18.51 10.81 -10.62
N SER A 622 18.87 10.91 -9.34
CA SER A 622 19.29 9.80 -8.51
C SER A 622 18.62 9.90 -7.14
N HIS A 623 18.60 8.81 -6.38
CA HIS A 623 18.20 8.86 -4.98
C HIS A 623 18.92 7.80 -4.17
N ALA A 624 19.27 8.13 -2.93
CA ALA A 624 19.91 7.24 -1.98
C ALA A 624 18.92 6.27 -1.29
N GLY A 625 17.62 6.42 -1.56
CA GLY A 625 16.56 5.60 -0.99
C GLY A 625 16.48 5.70 0.54
N THR A 626 16.30 4.56 1.20
CA THR A 626 16.27 4.48 2.66
C THR A 626 17.61 3.99 3.19
N VAL A 627 18.16 4.70 4.17
CA VAL A 627 19.41 4.33 4.84
C VAL A 627 19.10 3.76 6.21
N ARG A 628 19.63 2.59 6.53
CA ARG A 628 19.58 1.98 7.85
C ARG A 628 20.98 1.93 8.44
N VAL A 629 21.10 2.18 9.74
CA VAL A 629 22.40 2.25 10.42
C VAL A 629 22.34 1.36 11.65
N HIS A 630 23.16 0.30 11.66
CA HIS A 630 23.31 -0.60 12.80
C HIS A 630 24.76 -0.70 13.22
N ASN A 631 24.99 -1.28 14.38
CA ASN A 631 26.31 -1.67 14.79
C ASN A 631 26.26 -2.94 15.64
N ASP A 632 27.40 -3.61 15.71
CA ASP A 632 27.70 -4.59 16.73
C ASP A 632 29.06 -4.29 17.38
N ALA A 633 29.63 -5.29 18.07
CA ALA A 633 30.88 -5.17 18.79
C ALA A 633 32.08 -4.88 17.87
N ASP A 634 32.01 -5.33 16.62
CA ASP A 634 33.15 -5.35 15.70
C ASP A 634 32.95 -4.43 14.50
N HIS A 635 31.70 -4.12 14.10
CA HIS A 635 31.40 -3.38 12.88
C HIS A 635 30.31 -2.31 13.02
N LEU A 636 30.44 -1.26 12.19
CA LEU A 636 29.36 -0.37 11.77
C LEU A 636 28.75 -0.91 10.48
N TYR A 637 27.43 -0.99 10.42
CA TYR A 637 26.69 -1.44 9.24
C TYR A 637 25.81 -0.32 8.68
N LEU A 638 25.87 -0.12 7.36
CA LEU A 638 25.01 0.80 6.63
C LEU A 638 24.30 0.05 5.52
N GLY A 639 22.98 0.16 5.50
CA GLY A 639 22.15 -0.47 4.49
C GLY A 639 21.42 0.58 3.67
N PHE A 640 21.51 0.51 2.34
CA PHE A 640 20.79 1.34 1.38
C PHE A 640 19.72 0.50 0.70
N GLU A 641 18.47 0.80 0.98
CA GLU A 641 17.31 0.19 0.31
C GLU A 641 16.82 1.11 -0.81
N SER A 642 16.37 0.51 -1.90
CA SER A 642 15.70 1.23 -3.00
C SER A 642 16.61 2.21 -3.72
N LEU A 643 17.92 2.01 -3.69
CA LEU A 643 18.88 2.87 -4.37
C LEU A 643 18.56 2.92 -5.87
N ALA A 644 18.64 4.11 -6.49
CA ALA A 644 18.69 4.19 -7.94
C ALA A 644 19.69 5.24 -8.40
N LEU A 645 20.63 4.77 -9.21
CA LEU A 645 21.76 5.51 -9.76
C LEU A 645 21.83 5.28 -11.28
N PRO A 646 21.98 6.34 -12.09
CA PRO A 646 22.34 6.17 -13.51
C PRO A 646 23.80 5.73 -13.67
N ASP A 647 24.20 5.33 -14.88
CA ASP A 647 25.56 4.84 -15.22
C ASP A 647 26.70 5.77 -14.72
N ASP A 648 26.44 7.08 -14.71
CA ASP A 648 27.36 8.14 -14.32
C ASP A 648 26.97 8.82 -13.00
N GLY A 649 26.12 8.16 -12.21
CA GLY A 649 25.67 8.57 -10.89
C GLY A 649 26.45 7.88 -9.77
N ALA A 650 26.47 8.53 -8.60
CA ALA A 650 27.01 7.92 -7.38
C ALA A 650 26.29 8.42 -6.13
N VAL A 651 26.32 7.62 -5.07
CA VAL A 651 26.05 8.05 -3.70
C VAL A 651 27.37 8.31 -2.98
N ILE A 652 27.43 9.42 -2.25
CA ILE A 652 28.58 9.83 -1.46
C ILE A 652 28.18 9.96 -0.01
N LEU A 653 28.87 9.21 0.84
CA LEU A 653 28.63 9.09 2.27
C LEU A 653 29.75 9.81 3.02
N PHE A 654 29.37 10.62 3.99
CA PHE A 654 30.28 11.32 4.88
C PHE A 654 29.98 10.91 6.30
N MET A 655 30.98 10.36 6.99
CA MET A 655 30.85 9.84 8.35
C MET A 655 31.95 10.40 9.24
N GLY A 656 31.63 10.80 10.46
CA GLY A 656 32.60 11.32 11.42
C GLY A 656 31.99 11.65 12.77
N GLN A 657 32.75 12.30 13.65
CA GLN A 657 32.29 12.79 14.96
C GLN A 657 32.44 14.32 15.04
N ALA A 658 31.82 14.95 16.05
CA ALA A 658 31.88 16.41 16.22
C ALA A 658 33.30 16.90 16.55
N ASN A 659 33.62 18.14 16.18
CA ASN A 659 34.84 18.86 16.61
C ASN A 659 36.20 18.18 16.31
N THR A 660 36.26 17.27 15.33
CA THR A 660 37.55 16.75 14.85
C THR A 660 38.34 17.85 14.13
N GLN A 661 39.66 17.93 14.36
CA GLN A 661 40.52 19.00 13.80
C GLN A 661 40.38 19.13 12.28
N HIS A 662 40.43 20.37 11.78
CA HIS A 662 40.48 20.68 10.36
C HIS A 662 41.64 19.95 9.70
N VAL A 663 41.34 19.04 8.77
CA VAL A 663 42.35 18.49 7.86
C VAL A 663 42.39 19.42 6.65
N ASP A 664 43.22 20.46 6.74
CA ASP A 664 43.59 21.28 5.58
C ASP A 664 44.09 20.37 4.45
N GLY A 665 43.55 20.54 3.24
CA GLY A 665 44.05 19.87 2.03
C GLY A 665 43.38 18.55 1.64
N ALA A 666 42.37 18.06 2.38
CA ALA A 666 41.57 16.90 1.96
C ALA A 666 40.78 17.28 0.70
N THR A 667 41.21 16.96 -0.52
CA THR A 667 40.87 15.67 -1.12
C THR A 667 41.27 15.66 -2.60
N GLY A 668 41.71 14.53 -3.13
CA GLY A 668 41.96 14.34 -4.57
C GLY A 668 40.73 14.42 -5.49
N LEU A 669 39.61 15.03 -5.05
CA LEU A 669 38.34 15.14 -5.78
C LEU A 669 37.85 16.60 -5.78
N ALA A 670 37.95 17.27 -6.93
CA ALA A 670 37.66 18.71 -7.08
C ALA A 670 36.23 19.15 -6.70
N PHE A 671 35.26 18.23 -6.59
CA PHE A 671 33.90 18.58 -6.18
C PHE A 671 33.76 18.81 -4.67
N LEU A 672 34.67 18.28 -3.85
CA LEU A 672 34.63 18.42 -2.39
C LEU A 672 34.94 19.85 -1.92
N ASP A 673 35.61 20.65 -2.76
CA ASP A 673 35.87 22.08 -2.54
C ASP A 673 34.58 22.92 -2.39
N HIS A 674 33.44 22.37 -2.80
CA HIS A 674 32.12 23.01 -2.76
C HIS A 674 31.24 22.51 -1.61
N LEU A 675 31.76 21.65 -0.73
CA LEU A 675 31.05 21.19 0.46
C LEU A 675 31.51 21.95 1.71
N GLU A 676 30.58 22.23 2.61
CA GLU A 676 30.83 22.82 3.92
C GLU A 676 30.18 21.95 4.98
N PHE A 677 30.91 21.57 6.03
CA PHE A 677 30.38 20.79 7.13
C PHE A 677 30.13 21.70 8.34
N GLU A 678 28.92 21.68 8.88
CA GLU A 678 28.48 22.58 9.96
C GLU A 678 28.70 21.90 11.31
N ASP A 679 29.73 22.34 12.05
CA ASP A 679 30.12 21.86 13.39
C ASP A 679 30.68 20.42 13.46
N TRP A 680 31.14 19.85 12.33
CA TRP A 680 31.85 18.57 12.27
C TRP A 680 32.72 18.47 11.00
N GLN A 681 33.46 17.38 10.84
CA GLN A 681 34.19 17.02 9.61
C GLN A 681 34.11 15.50 9.37
N PRO A 682 34.05 15.03 8.11
CA PRO A 682 34.08 13.61 7.83
C PRO A 682 35.48 13.03 8.11
N GLN A 683 35.50 11.87 8.76
CA GLN A 683 36.69 11.03 8.92
C GLN A 683 36.71 9.89 7.89
N LEU A 684 35.53 9.46 7.42
CA LEU A 684 35.37 8.50 6.34
C LEU A 684 34.52 9.08 5.22
N ILE A 685 34.87 8.71 3.99
CA ILE A 685 34.11 9.00 2.78
C ILE A 685 33.81 7.67 2.10
N GLY A 686 32.52 7.36 1.96
CA GLY A 686 32.05 6.25 1.14
C GLY A 686 31.64 6.75 -0.25
N VAL A 687 32.06 6.08 -1.31
CA VAL A 687 31.61 6.37 -2.68
C VAL A 687 31.05 5.09 -3.25
N LEU A 688 29.76 5.09 -3.56
CA LEU A 688 29.02 3.97 -4.14
C LEU A 688 28.59 4.30 -5.56
N GLY A 689 29.07 3.53 -6.54
CA GLY A 689 28.52 3.47 -7.88
C GLY A 689 27.55 2.30 -8.03
N ASP A 690 27.12 2.04 -9.27
CA ASP A 690 26.06 1.09 -9.62
C ASP A 690 26.54 -0.31 -10.07
N GLU A 691 27.85 -0.57 -10.17
CA GLU A 691 28.39 -1.91 -10.50
C GLU A 691 29.55 -2.27 -9.53
N PHE A 692 29.85 -3.54 -9.27
CA PHE A 692 31.01 -4.01 -8.46
C PHE A 692 31.16 -3.43 -7.04
N ALA A 693 30.08 -3.31 -6.28
CA ALA A 693 30.18 -2.92 -4.87
C ALA A 693 30.73 -4.04 -3.98
N ASP A 694 31.30 -5.13 -4.49
CA ASP A 694 31.88 -6.20 -3.66
C ASP A 694 33.30 -5.89 -3.14
N GLY A 695 33.81 -4.68 -3.36
CA GLY A 695 35.16 -4.31 -2.94
C GLY A 695 35.49 -2.81 -2.97
N THR A 696 36.64 -2.47 -2.40
CA THR A 696 37.18 -1.10 -2.39
C THR A 696 38.29 -0.94 -3.44
N TYR A 697 38.12 -0.01 -4.38
CA TYR A 697 38.99 0.22 -5.53
C TYR A 697 39.41 1.70 -5.64
N PRO A 698 40.63 2.06 -5.23
CA PRO A 698 41.09 3.46 -5.17
C PRO A 698 41.42 4.11 -6.53
N ALA A 699 41.57 3.33 -7.62
CA ALA A 699 41.96 3.82 -8.95
C ALA A 699 40.99 3.35 -10.03
N PHE A 700 39.70 3.51 -9.76
CA PHE A 700 38.64 2.96 -10.60
C PHE A 700 38.30 3.93 -11.74
N ASP A 701 38.49 3.47 -12.98
CA ASP A 701 38.14 4.16 -14.23
C ASP A 701 37.25 3.21 -15.04
N ARG A 702 35.97 3.58 -15.20
CA ARG A 702 35.06 2.85 -16.08
C ARG A 702 34.91 3.57 -17.40
N SER A 703 35.66 3.10 -18.39
CA SER A 703 35.42 3.45 -19.80
C SER A 703 34.02 3.11 -20.34
N ARG A 704 33.18 2.34 -19.62
CA ARG A 704 31.85 1.89 -20.07
C ARG A 704 30.65 2.51 -19.34
N SER A 705 30.74 2.79 -18.04
CA SER A 705 29.64 3.44 -17.29
C SER A 705 29.71 4.98 -17.34
N GLY A 706 30.87 5.55 -17.69
CA GLY A 706 31.04 7.00 -17.72
C GLY A 706 31.29 7.63 -16.33
N PHE A 707 31.16 6.86 -15.24
CA PHE A 707 31.63 7.26 -13.92
C PHE A 707 33.16 7.19 -13.83
N MET A 708 33.80 8.31 -13.46
CA MET A 708 35.25 8.44 -13.32
C MET A 708 35.60 8.81 -11.86
N GLY A 709 35.71 7.82 -10.98
CA GLY A 709 36.02 8.03 -9.56
C GLY A 709 36.25 6.75 -8.77
N PRO A 710 36.82 6.83 -7.56
CA PRO A 710 37.05 5.67 -6.70
C PRO A 710 35.73 5.10 -6.17
N GLN A 711 35.69 3.79 -5.88
CA GLN A 711 34.55 3.11 -5.25
C GLN A 711 34.98 2.42 -3.97
N GLY A 712 34.19 2.53 -2.91
CA GLY A 712 34.45 1.92 -1.62
C GLY A 712 34.43 2.91 -0.46
N VAL A 713 34.93 2.49 0.70
CA VAL A 713 35.05 3.35 1.89
C VAL A 713 36.51 3.73 2.09
N PHE A 714 36.74 5.03 2.29
CA PHE A 714 38.07 5.62 2.35
C PHE A 714 38.20 6.50 3.60
N HIS A 715 39.41 6.61 4.13
CA HIS A 715 39.73 7.65 5.10
C HIS A 715 39.72 9.03 4.43
N ALA A 716 39.13 10.02 5.09
CA ALA A 716 39.15 11.41 4.66
C ALA A 716 40.55 12.02 4.84
N GLY A 717 41.13 12.57 3.78
CA GLY A 717 42.47 13.18 3.77
C GLY A 717 42.87 13.68 2.38
N GLU A 718 44.09 14.23 2.22
CA GLU A 718 44.58 14.77 0.92
C GLU A 718 44.51 13.73 -0.20
N THR A 719 44.72 12.46 0.15
CA THR A 719 44.55 11.31 -0.75
C THR A 719 43.60 10.30 -0.11
N LEU A 720 42.59 9.86 -0.86
CA LEU A 720 41.66 8.83 -0.39
C LEU A 720 42.41 7.51 -0.24
N THR A 721 42.45 6.97 0.99
CA THR A 721 43.08 5.70 1.31
C THR A 721 42.02 4.67 1.71
N PRO A 722 41.99 3.47 1.11
CA PRO A 722 41.00 2.43 1.43
C PRO A 722 40.97 2.07 2.92
N VAL A 723 39.78 1.98 3.51
CA VAL A 723 39.58 1.45 4.86
C VAL A 723 39.64 -0.08 4.79
N GLN A 724 40.70 -0.66 5.36
CA GLN A 724 40.94 -2.11 5.31
C GLN A 724 39.83 -2.89 6.02
N GLY A 725 39.49 -4.06 5.47
CA GLY A 725 38.45 -4.93 6.04
C GLY A 725 37.01 -4.46 5.80
N THR A 726 36.80 -3.29 5.17
CA THR A 726 35.46 -2.89 4.74
C THR A 726 34.90 -3.89 3.74
N ARG A 727 33.70 -4.39 4.01
CA ARG A 727 32.90 -5.16 3.05
C ARG A 727 31.82 -4.26 2.49
N ILE A 728 31.58 -4.37 1.20
CA ILE A 728 30.42 -3.76 0.55
C ILE A 728 29.76 -4.90 -0.24
N GLN A 729 28.44 -4.91 -0.30
CA GLN A 729 27.66 -5.95 -0.98
C GLN A 729 26.54 -5.29 -1.76
N GLN A 730 26.38 -5.64 -3.04
CA GLN A 730 25.28 -5.15 -3.87
C GLN A 730 24.36 -6.31 -4.25
N TYR A 731 23.07 -6.02 -4.20
CA TYR A 731 22.02 -6.96 -4.60
C TYR A 731 21.33 -6.45 -5.85
N ASN A 732 21.21 -7.35 -6.82
CA ASN A 732 20.44 -7.10 -8.02
C ASN A 732 19.15 -7.90 -7.98
N LEU A 733 18.03 -7.20 -8.08
CA LEU A 733 16.73 -7.84 -8.19
C LEU A 733 16.14 -7.72 -9.61
N SER A 734 16.79 -7.02 -10.55
CA SER A 734 16.34 -6.85 -11.94
C SER A 734 16.89 -8.01 -12.79
N PRO A 735 16.11 -8.66 -13.66
CA PRO A 735 16.62 -9.79 -14.44
C PRO A 735 17.67 -9.32 -15.46
N GLN A 736 18.93 -9.68 -15.25
CA GLN A 736 20.00 -9.56 -16.26
C GLN A 736 19.91 -10.62 -17.37
N ALA A 737 18.71 -11.11 -17.69
CA ALA A 737 18.58 -12.30 -18.51
C ALA A 737 18.88 -12.00 -20.00
N TYR A 738 20.17 -12.13 -20.36
CA TYR A 738 20.68 -12.39 -21.70
C TYR A 738 20.32 -11.37 -22.80
N THR A 739 21.30 -10.55 -23.20
CA THR A 739 21.67 -10.50 -24.62
C THR A 739 23.14 -10.09 -24.82
N PRO A 740 23.95 -10.87 -25.57
CA PRO A 740 25.33 -10.53 -25.85
C PRO A 740 25.38 -9.28 -26.71
N SER A 741 25.81 -8.14 -26.16
CA SER A 741 26.01 -6.86 -26.85
C SER A 741 24.88 -6.51 -27.84
N LEU A 742 24.02 -5.55 -27.50
CA LEU A 742 23.15 -4.92 -28.49
C LEU A 742 24.01 -4.47 -29.69
N LYS A 743 23.91 -5.22 -30.80
CA LYS A 743 24.65 -4.89 -32.02
C LYS A 743 24.21 -3.50 -32.45
N ASN A 744 25.13 -2.54 -32.32
CA ASN A 744 25.07 -1.15 -32.78
C ASN A 744 24.58 -0.06 -31.80
N THR A 745 24.52 -0.29 -30.48
CA THR A 745 24.08 0.80 -29.57
C THR A 745 25.13 1.34 -28.60
N HIS A 746 26.34 0.78 -28.49
CA HIS A 746 27.42 1.30 -27.61
C HIS A 746 27.07 1.48 -26.11
N LEU A 747 25.92 1.01 -25.60
CA LEU A 747 25.45 1.25 -24.22
C LEU A 747 25.31 -0.07 -23.44
N SER A 748 25.65 -0.08 -22.15
CA SER A 748 25.64 -1.25 -21.24
C SER A 748 24.96 -0.92 -19.90
N GLU A 749 23.92 -1.72 -19.56
CA GLU A 749 23.34 -2.22 -18.28
C GLU A 749 23.48 -1.51 -16.89
N GLN A 750 22.38 -1.42 -16.09
CA GLN A 750 22.37 -0.90 -14.69
C GLN A 750 21.56 -1.79 -13.71
N ASN A 751 22.08 -2.08 -12.50
CA ASN A 751 21.55 -3.18 -11.66
C ASN A 751 21.58 -3.02 -10.12
N ALA A 752 22.00 -1.89 -9.55
CA ALA A 752 22.01 -1.73 -8.08
C ALA A 752 20.65 -1.25 -7.55
N ASN A 753 19.93 -2.07 -6.77
CA ASN A 753 18.75 -1.61 -6.00
C ASN A 753 18.99 -1.57 -4.50
N PHE A 754 19.97 -2.35 -4.01
CA PHE A 754 20.29 -2.45 -2.59
C PHE A 754 21.80 -2.56 -2.40
N VAL A 755 22.34 -1.85 -1.41
CA VAL A 755 23.77 -1.90 -1.05
C VAL A 755 23.92 -2.01 0.45
N GLU A 756 24.71 -2.98 0.91
CA GLU A 756 25.18 -3.11 2.29
C GLU A 756 26.64 -2.66 2.37
N ILE A 757 27.01 -1.95 3.44
CA ILE A 757 28.38 -1.64 3.82
C ILE A 757 28.60 -2.14 5.26
N ALA A 758 29.68 -2.89 5.50
CA ALA A 758 30.17 -3.23 6.82
C ALA A 758 31.59 -2.65 7.01
N ILE A 759 31.78 -1.82 8.03
CA ILE A 759 33.03 -1.13 8.34
C ILE A 759 33.53 -1.63 9.70
N PRO A 760 34.70 -2.31 9.77
CA PRO A 760 35.27 -2.73 11.05
C PRO A 760 35.65 -1.52 11.92
N TRP A 761 35.25 -1.51 13.20
CA TRP A 761 35.59 -0.42 14.12
C TRP A 761 37.11 -0.28 14.32
N GLU A 762 37.84 -1.40 14.34
CA GLU A 762 39.30 -1.43 14.45
C GLU A 762 40.02 -0.69 13.33
N SER A 763 39.38 -0.59 12.16
CA SER A 763 39.89 0.11 11.00
C SER A 763 39.59 1.61 11.03
N VAL A 764 38.97 2.14 12.09
CA VAL A 764 38.65 3.57 12.26
C VAL A 764 39.33 4.13 13.52
N PRO A 765 40.62 4.52 13.47
CA PRO A 765 41.48 4.69 14.65
C PRO A 765 41.15 5.86 15.60
N ALA A 766 40.03 6.56 15.39
CA ALA A 766 39.70 7.80 16.09
C ALA A 766 38.20 7.92 16.43
N TRP A 767 37.43 6.85 16.27
CA TRP A 767 36.04 6.82 16.69
C TRP A 767 35.93 6.37 18.13
N ASN A 768 35.36 7.24 18.97
CA ASN A 768 34.90 6.82 20.29
C ASN A 768 33.51 6.21 20.12
N PRO A 769 33.32 4.88 20.30
CA PRO A 769 32.01 4.24 20.11
C PRO A 769 30.93 4.77 21.08
N ASN A 770 31.33 5.46 22.15
CA ASN A 770 30.40 6.12 23.09
C ASN A 770 29.99 7.54 22.68
N GLU A 771 30.52 8.08 21.57
CA GLU A 771 30.15 9.39 21.06
C GLU A 771 29.25 9.27 19.82
N PRO A 772 28.24 10.15 19.66
CA PRO A 772 27.36 10.09 18.50
C PRO A 772 28.09 10.22 17.16
N LEU A 773 27.73 9.38 16.21
CA LEU A 773 28.19 9.43 14.83
C LEU A 773 27.43 10.54 14.07
N ARG A 774 28.11 11.23 13.16
CA ARG A 774 27.52 12.17 12.20
C ARG A 774 27.49 11.51 10.83
N LEU A 775 26.33 11.51 10.19
CA LEU A 775 26.13 10.94 8.84
C LEU A 775 25.53 11.98 7.89
N SER A 776 26.10 12.11 6.68
CA SER A 776 25.48 12.75 5.52
C SER A 776 25.59 11.84 4.29
N VAL A 777 24.54 11.76 3.48
CA VAL A 777 24.42 10.96 2.25
C VAL A 777 24.02 11.80 1.01
N LEU A 778 24.95 12.24 0.17
CA LEU A 778 24.63 12.90 -1.11
C LEU A 778 24.39 11.87 -2.21
N SER A 779 23.53 12.20 -3.19
CA SER A 779 23.57 11.55 -4.50
C SER A 779 23.78 12.58 -5.61
N GLY A 780 24.40 12.20 -6.71
CA GLY A 780 24.68 13.12 -7.79
C GLY A 780 25.17 12.44 -9.05
N ARG A 781 25.34 13.25 -10.10
CA ARG A 781 25.78 12.82 -11.43
C ARG A 781 27.02 13.57 -11.86
N GLN A 782 27.95 12.86 -12.51
CA GLN A 782 29.08 13.47 -13.19
C GLN A 782 28.66 13.96 -14.60
N PRO A 783 28.86 15.23 -14.98
CA PRO A 783 28.32 15.76 -16.25
C PRO A 783 29.11 15.36 -17.50
N SER A 784 30.36 14.92 -17.37
CA SER A 784 31.30 14.66 -18.48
C SER A 784 32.47 13.78 -18.01
N PRO A 785 33.08 12.97 -18.90
CA PRO A 785 34.38 12.31 -18.65
C PRO A 785 35.53 13.31 -18.41
N ASP A 786 35.30 14.59 -18.67
CA ASP A 786 36.26 15.67 -18.41
C ASP A 786 36.44 15.86 -16.90
N ARG A 787 37.69 15.67 -16.43
CA ARG A 787 38.08 15.83 -15.02
C ARG A 787 37.90 17.26 -14.49
N GLY A 788 37.63 18.23 -15.36
CA GLY A 788 37.36 19.63 -14.99
C GLY A 788 35.88 20.02 -14.85
N ALA A 789 34.91 19.12 -15.11
CA ALA A 789 33.48 19.42 -15.01
C ALA A 789 32.92 19.16 -13.60
N PHE A 790 32.13 20.08 -13.07
CA PHE A 790 31.59 20.01 -11.70
C PHE A 790 30.44 19.02 -11.57
N TRP A 791 30.43 18.23 -10.50
CA TRP A 791 29.31 17.35 -10.18
C TRP A 791 28.01 18.13 -10.02
N SER A 792 26.93 17.53 -10.51
CA SER A 792 25.57 17.99 -10.21
C SER A 792 25.00 17.10 -9.12
N PHE A 793 24.95 17.62 -7.90
CA PHE A 793 24.35 16.92 -6.77
C PHE A 793 22.86 17.17 -6.70
N ASP A 794 22.15 16.10 -6.39
CA ASP A 794 20.75 16.15 -6.01
C ASP A 794 20.61 16.64 -4.57
N HIS A 795 19.49 17.30 -4.24
CA HIS A 795 19.16 17.72 -2.87
C HIS A 795 18.71 16.54 -1.98
N SER A 796 18.98 15.31 -2.42
CA SER A 796 18.61 14.05 -1.81
C SER A 796 19.48 13.81 -0.58
N LEU A 797 19.07 14.33 0.58
CA LEU A 797 19.91 14.20 1.75
C LEU A 797 19.19 14.15 3.09
N ILE A 798 19.64 13.18 3.87
CA ILE A 798 19.76 13.23 5.32
C ILE A 798 20.75 14.38 5.68
N GLY A 799 20.29 15.64 5.64
CA GLY A 799 20.95 16.79 6.26
C GLY A 799 21.38 17.97 5.37
N GLY A 800 21.72 17.79 4.10
CA GLY A 800 22.34 18.86 3.29
C GLY A 800 21.41 19.91 2.70
N ARG A 801 21.91 21.15 2.59
CA ARG A 801 21.20 22.30 1.98
C ARG A 801 22.14 23.15 1.13
N HIS A 802 21.63 23.80 0.08
CA HIS A 802 22.43 24.77 -0.65
C HIS A 802 22.60 26.05 0.17
N SER A 803 23.76 26.69 0.02
CA SER A 803 23.97 28.03 0.55
C SER A 803 23.04 29.03 -0.16
N GLN A 804 22.39 29.89 0.62
CA GLN A 804 21.55 30.96 0.07
C GLN A 804 22.38 31.99 -0.74
N SER A 805 23.68 32.11 -0.46
CA SER A 805 24.57 33.06 -1.13
C SER A 805 25.32 32.48 -2.32
N ASP A 806 25.50 31.15 -2.37
CA ASP A 806 26.15 30.45 -3.48
C ASP A 806 25.43 29.13 -3.77
N PRO A 807 24.63 29.05 -4.85
CA PRO A 807 23.91 27.83 -5.21
C PRO A 807 24.83 26.68 -5.62
N ASN A 808 26.13 26.88 -5.82
CA ASN A 808 27.07 25.80 -6.07
C ASN A 808 27.66 25.21 -4.78
N ARG A 809 27.40 25.82 -3.60
CA ARG A 809 27.93 25.38 -2.31
C ARG A 809 26.87 24.63 -1.51
N ILE A 810 27.21 23.45 -1.00
CA ILE A 810 26.32 22.60 -0.20
C ILE A 810 26.82 22.56 1.25
N ILE A 811 25.92 22.84 2.19
CA ILE A 811 26.16 22.82 3.63
C ILE A 811 25.60 21.51 4.20
N LEU A 812 26.44 20.77 4.93
CA LEU A 812 26.20 19.44 5.48
C LEU A 812 26.29 19.47 7.02
N PRO A 813 25.17 19.63 7.74
CA PRO A 813 25.11 19.61 9.21
C PRO A 813 25.36 18.24 9.84
N GLY A 814 25.22 17.15 9.09
CA GLY A 814 25.41 15.78 9.60
C GLY A 814 24.33 15.37 10.60
N LEU A 815 23.53 14.37 10.24
CA LEU A 815 22.56 13.80 11.17
C LEU A 815 23.28 13.13 12.34
N VAL A 816 22.86 13.43 13.57
CA VAL A 816 23.37 12.77 14.78
C VAL A 816 22.78 11.37 14.88
N LEU A 817 23.64 10.37 15.00
CA LEU A 817 23.27 8.98 15.20
C LEU A 817 23.83 8.52 16.55
N GLU A 818 22.95 8.03 17.41
CA GLU A 818 23.31 7.43 18.69
C GLU A 818 23.60 5.93 18.44
N MET A 819 24.84 5.51 18.71
CA MET A 819 25.27 4.12 18.50
C MET A 819 24.68 3.23 19.60
N ALA A 820 24.15 2.07 19.21
CA ALA A 820 23.63 1.10 20.17
C ALA A 820 24.79 0.52 20.99
N LYS A 821 24.64 0.48 22.31
CA LYS A 821 25.71 0.07 23.24
C LYS A 821 25.88 -1.45 23.39
N GLY A 822 24.89 -2.21 22.93
CA GLY A 822 24.82 -3.66 23.06
C GLY A 822 23.41 -4.16 22.75
N PRO A 823 23.19 -5.48 22.78
CA PRO A 823 21.83 -6.02 22.86
C PRO A 823 21.15 -5.55 24.15
N ASP A 824 19.83 -5.43 24.13
CA ASP A 824 18.95 -5.13 25.27
C ASP A 824 17.86 -6.20 25.25
N SER A 825 18.02 -7.22 26.09
CA SER A 825 17.28 -8.48 26.01
C SER A 825 15.90 -8.43 26.66
N ASP A 826 15.66 -7.52 27.61
CA ASP A 826 14.34 -7.33 28.24
C ASP A 826 13.62 -6.04 27.85
N GLY A 827 14.32 -5.07 27.26
CA GLY A 827 13.76 -3.85 26.69
C GLY A 827 13.49 -2.75 27.72
N ASP A 828 14.22 -2.73 28.83
CA ASP A 828 14.04 -1.77 29.92
C ASP A 828 14.81 -0.45 29.72
N GLY A 829 15.73 -0.42 28.75
CA GLY A 829 16.57 0.73 28.42
C GLY A 829 18.05 0.61 28.84
N LEU A 830 18.47 -0.50 29.45
CA LEU A 830 19.87 -0.88 29.64
C LEU A 830 20.27 -1.95 28.63
N SER A 831 21.52 -1.92 28.18
CA SER A 831 22.06 -3.03 27.37
C SER A 831 22.56 -4.18 28.25
N ASP A 832 22.51 -5.42 27.78
CA ASP A 832 23.01 -6.60 28.51
C ASP A 832 24.44 -6.41 29.08
N PRO A 833 25.38 -5.71 28.39
CA PRO A 833 26.69 -5.38 28.96
C PRO A 833 26.64 -4.31 30.08
N GLU A 834 25.76 -3.32 29.97
CA GLU A 834 25.51 -2.33 31.02
C GLU A 834 24.91 -3.00 32.25
N GLU A 835 23.94 -3.88 32.06
CA GLU A 835 23.32 -4.65 33.14
C GLU A 835 24.31 -5.56 33.84
N SER A 836 25.13 -6.27 33.07
CA SER A 836 26.26 -7.05 33.59
C SER A 836 27.22 -6.19 34.44
N SER A 837 27.44 -4.93 34.05
CA SER A 837 28.30 -3.99 34.79
C SER A 837 27.64 -3.40 36.03
N LEU A 838 26.30 -3.35 36.04
CA LEU A 838 25.46 -2.87 37.13
C LEU A 838 25.01 -3.99 38.07
N GLU A 839 25.38 -5.24 37.76
CA GLU A 839 24.97 -6.46 38.45
C GLU A 839 23.44 -6.73 38.39
N THR A 840 22.75 -6.15 37.40
CA THR A 840 21.33 -6.40 37.09
C THR A 840 21.15 -7.60 36.13
N ASN A 841 19.94 -8.14 36.04
CA ASN A 841 19.64 -9.31 35.23
C ASN A 841 19.08 -8.92 33.87
N SER A 842 19.87 -9.16 32.81
CA SER A 842 19.54 -8.85 31.42
C SER A 842 18.37 -9.60 30.78
N ASN A 843 17.46 -10.17 31.56
CA ASN A 843 16.22 -10.75 31.06
C ASN A 843 15.04 -10.36 31.94
N GLU A 844 15.23 -9.42 32.87
CA GLU A 844 14.25 -9.00 33.87
C GLU A 844 14.25 -7.47 33.92
N LEU A 845 13.18 -6.88 33.37
CA LEU A 845 12.95 -5.42 33.36
C LEU A 845 13.14 -4.71 34.71
N ASP A 846 13.00 -5.43 35.82
CA ASP A 846 13.00 -4.96 37.21
C ASP A 846 13.68 -6.07 38.05
N THR A 847 14.99 -5.91 38.28
CA THR A 847 15.84 -6.90 38.93
C THR A 847 15.53 -7.04 40.42
N ASP A 848 15.16 -5.96 41.09
CA ASP A 848 14.91 -5.97 42.54
C ASP A 848 13.43 -6.18 42.92
N GLY A 849 12.53 -6.10 41.94
CA GLY A 849 11.13 -6.48 42.02
C GLY A 849 10.25 -5.45 42.71
N ASP A 850 10.64 -4.18 42.71
CA ASP A 850 9.94 -3.11 43.43
C ASP A 850 8.86 -2.38 42.62
N GLY A 851 8.77 -2.69 41.32
CA GLY A 851 7.83 -2.12 40.35
C GLY A 851 8.41 -0.98 39.50
N LEU A 852 9.70 -0.65 39.63
CA LEU A 852 10.42 0.30 38.80
C LEU A 852 11.34 -0.46 37.82
N PRO A 853 11.43 -0.07 36.54
CA PRO A 853 12.38 -0.70 35.63
C PRO A 853 13.83 -0.30 35.91
N ASP A 854 14.78 -1.23 35.82
CA ASP A 854 16.20 -0.98 36.15
C ASP A 854 16.76 0.18 35.33
N GLY A 855 16.45 0.21 34.03
CA GLY A 855 16.87 1.27 33.13
C GLY A 855 16.30 2.64 33.46
N TRP A 856 15.10 2.71 34.03
CA TRP A 856 14.58 3.97 34.53
C TRP A 856 15.32 4.41 35.80
N GLU A 857 15.56 3.49 36.73
CA GLU A 857 16.25 3.78 37.98
C GLU A 857 17.67 4.29 37.76
N VAL A 858 18.43 3.59 36.92
CA VAL A 858 19.81 3.97 36.57
C VAL A 858 19.85 5.35 35.92
N THR A 859 18.91 5.63 35.00
CA THR A 859 18.81 6.94 34.33
C THR A 859 18.55 8.08 35.31
N HIS A 860 17.84 7.80 36.41
CA HIS A 860 17.52 8.79 37.46
C HIS A 860 18.43 8.71 38.69
N ALA A 861 19.57 8.01 38.57
CA ALA A 861 20.56 7.80 39.64
C ALA A 861 19.97 7.17 40.91
N LEU A 862 19.00 6.27 40.75
CA LEU A 862 18.53 5.32 41.75
C LEU A 862 19.31 3.99 41.57
N SER A 863 19.07 3.04 42.45
CA SER A 863 19.82 1.78 42.49
C SER A 863 18.89 0.64 42.11
N PRO A 864 19.07 -0.01 40.93
CA PRO A 864 18.20 -1.09 40.44
C PRO A 864 18.39 -2.44 41.16
N LEU A 865 18.96 -2.39 42.35
CA LEU A 865 19.28 -3.54 43.20
C LEU A 865 18.78 -3.32 44.63
N ARG A 866 17.97 -2.26 44.83
CA ARG A 866 17.57 -1.77 46.14
C ARG A 866 16.12 -1.28 46.14
N ASP A 867 15.23 -2.24 46.40
CA ASP A 867 13.77 -2.10 46.60
C ASP A 867 13.32 -1.23 47.81
N PHE A 868 14.22 -0.50 48.48
CA PHE A 868 13.94 0.19 49.75
C PHE A 868 14.68 1.52 49.93
N LEU A 869 14.30 2.26 50.98
CA LEU A 869 14.80 3.61 51.31
C LEU A 869 14.47 4.63 50.21
N SER A 870 15.46 5.42 49.79
CA SER A 870 15.32 6.43 48.76
C SER A 870 15.27 5.85 47.35
N ASP A 871 15.65 4.60 47.17
CA ASP A 871 15.79 4.02 45.83
C ASP A 871 14.54 3.21 45.47
N GLY A 872 13.97 2.52 46.46
CA GLY A 872 12.72 1.80 46.27
C GLY A 872 11.54 2.66 45.81
N SER A 873 10.50 2.01 45.28
CA SER A 873 9.27 2.60 44.73
C SER A 873 8.51 3.56 45.65
N GLU A 874 8.64 3.41 46.97
CA GLU A 874 8.06 4.28 48.00
C GLU A 874 9.02 5.40 48.48
N GLY A 875 10.22 5.48 47.92
CA GLY A 875 11.23 6.49 48.22
C GLY A 875 10.90 7.86 47.65
N ASP A 876 11.29 8.93 48.35
CA ASP A 876 11.14 10.33 47.93
C ASP A 876 12.48 11.06 48.17
N PRO A 877 13.44 10.96 47.22
CA PRO A 877 14.82 11.43 47.41
C PRO A 877 14.96 12.96 47.43
N ASP A 878 14.05 13.69 46.77
CA ASP A 878 14.09 15.15 46.70
C ASP A 878 13.13 15.86 47.66
N HIS A 879 12.33 15.09 48.41
CA HIS A 879 11.44 15.53 49.47
C HIS A 879 10.36 16.49 48.98
N ASP A 880 9.86 16.25 47.76
CA ASP A 880 8.78 17.03 47.18
C ASP A 880 7.37 16.47 47.47
N GLY A 881 7.33 15.26 48.06
CA GLY A 881 6.12 14.57 48.47
C GLY A 881 5.58 13.56 47.45
N HIS A 882 6.28 13.30 46.35
CA HIS A 882 6.02 12.22 45.40
C HIS A 882 7.00 11.06 45.61
N SER A 883 6.53 9.82 45.47
CA SER A 883 7.42 8.66 45.49
C SER A 883 8.04 8.40 44.11
N ASN A 884 9.14 7.64 44.06
CA ASN A 884 9.77 7.21 42.81
C ASN A 884 8.74 6.58 41.83
N LEU A 885 7.79 5.79 42.36
CA LEU A 885 6.70 5.21 41.56
C LEU A 885 5.72 6.27 41.02
N ASP A 886 5.32 7.23 41.86
CA ASP A 886 4.48 8.36 41.41
C ASP A 886 5.17 9.13 40.29
N GLU A 887 6.48 9.31 40.37
CA GLU A 887 7.27 10.05 39.40
C GLU A 887 7.52 9.28 38.11
N TRP A 888 7.76 7.97 38.20
CA TRP A 888 7.81 7.08 37.04
C TRP A 888 6.49 7.13 36.26
N LEU A 889 5.35 7.02 36.96
CA LEU A 889 4.00 7.11 36.40
C LEU A 889 3.68 8.49 35.83
N ALA A 890 4.15 9.56 36.48
CA ALA A 890 3.96 10.94 36.04
C ALA A 890 4.97 11.39 34.98
N ASN A 891 6.01 10.59 34.72
CA ASN A 891 7.18 10.90 33.91
C ASN A 891 7.91 12.17 34.40
N THR A 892 8.11 12.28 35.72
CA THR A 892 8.83 13.34 36.42
C THR A 892 10.15 12.83 37.01
N HIS A 893 10.94 13.67 37.70
CA HIS A 893 12.34 13.31 38.01
C HIS A 893 12.58 13.22 39.53
N PRO A 894 12.94 12.02 40.07
CA PRO A 894 12.98 11.74 41.51
C PRO A 894 14.09 12.38 42.33
N ARG A 895 14.77 13.34 41.73
CA ARG A 895 15.87 14.07 42.36
C ARG A 895 15.81 15.57 42.05
N ASP A 896 14.76 16.02 41.36
CA ASP A 896 14.52 17.44 41.11
C ASP A 896 13.16 17.82 41.70
N PRO A 897 13.13 18.48 42.87
CA PRO A 897 11.87 18.82 43.55
C PRO A 897 11.04 19.84 42.78
N LYS A 898 11.52 20.37 41.65
CA LYS A 898 10.75 21.20 40.71
C LYS A 898 10.09 20.38 39.60
N SER A 899 10.61 19.20 39.30
CA SER A 899 10.10 18.27 38.30
C SER A 899 9.07 17.37 38.96
N ARG A 900 7.84 17.87 39.09
CA ARG A 900 6.76 17.15 39.77
C ARG A 900 5.41 17.43 39.17
N LEU A 901 4.50 16.46 39.29
CA LEU A 901 3.14 16.62 38.85
C LEU A 901 2.38 17.52 39.82
N SER A 902 2.42 18.83 39.55
CA SER A 902 1.70 19.82 40.34
C SER A 902 0.41 20.27 39.66
N LEU A 903 -0.67 20.27 40.43
CA LEU A 903 -1.96 20.81 40.05
C LEU A 903 -2.12 22.21 40.67
N ARG A 904 -2.44 23.20 39.84
CA ARG A 904 -2.82 24.54 40.28
C ARG A 904 -4.28 24.79 39.95
N ALA A 905 -5.05 25.27 40.92
CA ALA A 905 -6.42 25.71 40.72
C ALA A 905 -6.55 27.19 41.11
N GLU A 906 -7.19 28.00 40.26
CA GLU A 906 -7.46 29.40 40.54
C GLU A 906 -8.90 29.78 40.13
N ILE A 907 -9.56 30.59 40.95
CA ILE A 907 -10.88 31.13 40.61
C ILE A 907 -10.64 32.30 39.66
N VAL A 908 -11.04 32.14 38.41
CA VAL A 908 -10.84 33.17 37.36
C VAL A 908 -12.03 34.11 37.25
N GLU A 909 -13.23 33.61 37.55
CA GLU A 909 -14.48 34.36 37.58
C GLU A 909 -15.41 33.78 38.66
N PRO A 910 -16.42 34.52 39.15
CA PRO A 910 -17.41 33.96 40.07
C PRO A 910 -18.06 32.69 39.50
N GLY A 911 -17.82 31.54 40.14
CA GLY A 911 -18.33 30.25 39.70
C GLY A 911 -17.48 29.52 38.65
N VAL A 912 -16.32 30.06 38.25
CA VAL A 912 -15.42 29.43 37.28
C VAL A 912 -14.05 29.20 37.91
N ILE A 913 -13.65 27.93 38.00
CA ILE A 913 -12.30 27.53 38.42
C ILE A 913 -11.51 27.14 37.17
N GLN A 914 -10.31 27.70 37.04
CA GLN A 914 -9.32 27.26 36.09
C GLN A 914 -8.35 26.30 36.79
N ILE A 915 -8.21 25.11 36.25
CA ILE A 915 -7.29 24.07 36.71
C ILE A 915 -6.17 23.92 35.68
N GLN A 916 -4.95 23.86 36.16
CA GLN A 916 -3.73 23.85 35.36
C GLN A 916 -2.74 22.81 35.89
N TRP A 917 -2.15 22.02 35.00
CA TRP A 917 -1.00 21.16 35.27
C TRP A 917 -0.10 21.08 34.04
N GLN A 918 1.12 20.60 34.21
CA GLN A 918 2.04 20.32 33.10
C GLN A 918 1.96 18.83 32.75
N GLY A 919 1.64 18.52 31.49
CA GLY A 919 1.52 17.14 31.04
C GLY A 919 2.76 16.68 30.30
N MET A 920 3.17 15.44 30.55
CA MET A 920 4.32 14.79 29.94
C MET A 920 3.89 13.86 28.79
N PRO A 921 4.68 13.78 27.69
CA PRO A 921 4.44 12.81 26.64
C PRO A 921 4.40 11.38 27.19
N GLY A 922 3.52 10.53 26.65
CA GLY A 922 3.40 9.12 27.06
C GLY A 922 2.66 8.87 28.38
N VAL A 923 2.12 9.92 29.01
CA VAL A 923 1.32 9.82 30.25
C VAL A 923 -0.11 10.27 29.99
N THR A 924 -1.08 9.45 30.38
CA THR A 924 -2.49 9.79 30.41
C THR A 924 -2.84 10.41 31.76
N TYR A 925 -3.45 11.60 31.72
CA TYR A 925 -3.89 12.30 32.92
C TYR A 925 -5.41 12.23 33.08
N GLU A 926 -5.88 11.92 34.27
CA GLU A 926 -7.29 11.95 34.64
C GLU A 926 -7.54 12.97 35.75
N LEU A 927 -8.28 14.04 35.42
CA LEU A 927 -8.73 14.99 36.44
C LEU A 927 -9.97 14.44 37.16
N GLN A 928 -9.85 14.27 38.47
CA GLN A 928 -10.93 13.78 39.31
C GLN A 928 -11.30 14.83 40.37
N SER A 929 -12.56 14.80 40.82
CA SER A 929 -13.02 15.63 41.94
C SER A 929 -13.81 14.86 42.97
N SER A 930 -13.81 15.36 44.20
CA SER A 930 -14.64 14.86 45.30
C SER A 930 -15.16 16.00 46.15
N PHE A 931 -16.22 15.75 46.92
CA PHE A 931 -16.69 16.62 47.99
C PHE A 931 -15.98 16.34 49.34
N SER A 932 -15.11 15.33 49.38
CA SER A 932 -14.33 14.92 50.54
C SER A 932 -12.85 14.77 50.14
N PRO A 933 -11.90 15.23 50.96
CA PRO A 933 -10.48 15.00 50.69
C PRO A 933 -10.10 13.52 50.73
N GLN A 934 -10.90 12.67 51.39
CA GLN A 934 -10.71 11.22 51.42
C GLN A 934 -11.41 10.49 50.27
N GLY A 935 -12.09 11.22 49.38
CA GLY A 935 -12.90 10.62 48.31
C GLY A 935 -14.30 10.16 48.76
N PRO A 936 -15.02 9.40 47.91
CA PRO A 936 -14.56 8.90 46.62
C PRO A 936 -14.38 10.02 45.60
N TYR A 937 -13.34 9.91 44.76
CA TYR A 937 -13.08 10.81 43.66
C TYR A 937 -13.76 10.29 42.40
N ALA A 938 -14.43 11.18 41.67
CA ALA A 938 -15.06 10.89 40.40
C ALA A 938 -14.38 11.69 39.29
N SER A 939 -14.18 11.04 38.14
CA SER A 939 -13.66 11.66 36.94
C SER A 939 -14.54 12.84 36.51
N ILE A 940 -13.92 13.98 36.20
CA ILE A 940 -14.62 15.17 35.70
C ILE A 940 -14.16 15.60 34.32
N GLN A 941 -13.22 14.86 33.74
CA GLN A 941 -12.72 15.00 32.39
C GLN A 941 -12.40 13.61 31.86
N THR A 942 -12.59 13.38 30.56
CA THR A 942 -12.01 12.18 29.92
C THR A 942 -10.49 12.17 30.12
N PRO A 943 -9.88 11.03 30.50
CA PRO A 943 -8.44 10.93 30.57
C PRO A 943 -7.79 11.38 29.26
N GLU A 944 -6.78 12.24 29.33
CA GLU A 944 -6.12 12.83 28.17
C GLU A 944 -4.62 12.52 28.16
N THR A 945 -4.12 12.00 27.04
CA THR A 945 -2.70 11.86 26.76
C THR A 945 -2.21 13.03 25.91
N PRO A 946 -1.12 13.72 26.27
CA PRO A 946 -0.57 14.80 25.47
C PRO A 946 -0.19 14.40 24.05
N LYS A 947 -0.80 15.08 23.07
CA LYS A 947 -0.60 14.81 21.63
C LYS A 947 0.57 15.57 20.97
N ASN A 948 1.22 16.51 21.68
CA ASN A 948 2.28 17.39 21.13
C ASN A 948 3.48 17.53 22.10
N LYS A 949 4.71 17.57 21.55
CA LYS A 949 5.99 17.86 22.25
C LYS A 949 6.15 19.31 22.78
N THR A 950 5.07 20.07 22.95
CA THR A 950 5.19 21.49 23.36
C THR A 950 5.05 21.62 24.87
N ASN A 951 6.01 22.30 25.52
CA ASN A 951 6.04 22.71 26.95
C ASN A 951 4.87 23.63 27.40
N ARG A 952 3.66 23.49 26.85
CA ARG A 952 2.50 24.31 27.20
C ARG A 952 1.67 23.59 28.27
N PRO A 953 1.29 24.27 29.37
CA PRO A 953 0.50 23.67 30.43
C PRO A 953 -0.95 23.39 29.96
N TYR A 954 -1.53 22.29 30.45
CA TYR A 954 -2.95 21.99 30.29
C TYR A 954 -3.77 23.02 31.04
N LEU A 955 -4.78 23.57 30.39
CA LEU A 955 -5.65 24.61 30.95
C LEU A 955 -7.10 24.18 30.78
N LEU A 956 -7.76 23.85 31.89
CA LEU A 956 -9.18 23.48 31.90
C LEU A 956 -9.98 24.51 32.71
N LYS A 957 -10.99 25.11 32.09
CA LYS A 957 -11.97 25.97 32.79
C LYS A 957 -13.21 25.17 33.11
N LEU A 958 -13.53 25.07 34.40
CA LEU A 958 -14.71 24.37 34.91
C LEU A 958 -15.72 25.41 35.42
N HIS A 959 -16.91 25.38 34.83
CA HIS A 959 -18.07 26.07 35.38
C HIS A 959 -18.64 25.22 36.52
N LEU A 960 -18.55 25.73 37.74
CA LEU A 960 -19.23 25.15 38.88
C LEU A 960 -20.63 25.75 38.93
N ASP A 961 -21.63 24.99 38.48
CA ASP A 961 -23.03 25.37 38.66
C ASP A 961 -23.27 25.69 40.15
N ALA A 962 -23.99 26.79 40.38
CA ALA A 962 -24.16 27.45 41.67
C ALA A 962 -24.24 26.47 42.86
N PHE A 963 -23.22 26.57 43.71
CA PHE A 963 -22.97 25.81 44.94
C PHE A 963 -24.20 25.25 45.67
N GLN A 964 -24.18 23.93 45.90
CA GLN A 964 -24.43 23.45 47.26
C GLN A 964 -23.19 23.82 48.10
N ASN A 965 -23.38 24.48 49.24
CA ASN A 965 -22.31 24.93 50.13
C ASN A 965 -21.40 23.76 50.56
N GLY A 966 -20.22 23.63 49.93
CA GLY A 966 -19.22 22.62 50.29
C GLY A 966 -17.89 22.85 49.56
N ALA A 967 -16.78 22.47 50.21
CA ALA A 967 -15.47 22.44 49.56
C ALA A 967 -15.44 21.32 48.50
N ARG A 968 -14.82 21.60 47.34
CA ARG A 968 -14.57 20.61 46.29
C ARG A 968 -13.07 20.39 46.17
N PHE A 969 -12.66 19.13 46.22
CA PHE A 969 -11.27 18.71 46.15
C PHE A 969 -10.99 18.15 44.76
N PHE A 970 -9.84 18.48 44.20
CA PHE A 970 -9.40 18.02 42.90
C PHE A 970 -8.10 17.25 43.06
N ARG A 971 -7.93 16.20 42.27
CA ARG A 971 -6.65 15.50 42.11
C ARG A 971 -6.48 15.09 40.66
N ILE A 972 -5.23 14.86 40.29
CA ILE A 972 -4.87 14.35 38.99
C ILE A 972 -4.30 12.94 39.17
N GLY A 973 -4.87 11.98 38.45
CA GLY A 973 -4.26 10.66 38.28
C GLY A 973 -3.37 10.68 37.04
N ALA A 974 -2.23 10.00 37.10
CA ALA A 974 -1.33 9.78 35.97
C ALA A 974 -1.19 8.28 35.73
N ARG A 975 -1.12 7.86 34.46
CA ARG A 975 -0.85 6.48 34.05
C ARG A 975 -0.03 6.49 32.75
N ARG A 976 1.01 5.67 32.64
CA ARG A 976 1.76 5.53 31.38
C ARG A 976 0.93 4.78 30.34
N VAL A 977 1.14 5.10 29.07
CA VAL A 977 0.35 4.60 27.93
C VAL A 977 0.62 3.11 27.60
N ALA A 978 1.58 2.47 28.28
CA ALA A 978 1.99 1.08 28.07
C ALA A 978 1.76 0.13 29.27
N ASP A 979 1.18 0.60 30.38
CA ASP A 979 0.87 -0.20 31.59
C ASP A 979 -0.63 -0.54 31.69
#